data_AF-A0A817D8K3-F1
#
_entry.id   AF-A0A817D8K3-F1
#
_cell.length_a   1.000
_cell.length_b   1.000
_cell.length_c   1.000
_cell.angle_alpha   90.00
_cell.angle_beta   90.00
_cell.angle_gamma   90.00
#
_symmetry.space_group_name_H-M   'P 1'
#
loop_
_entity.id
_entity.type
_entity.pdbx_description
1 polymer ?
#
loop_
_entity_poly.entity_id
_entity_poly.type
_entity_poly.pdbx_seq_one_letter_code
_entity_poly.pdbx_strand_id
1 'polypeptide(L)'
;MVPPPSGDQDWQFDKFSDGGSKDLVLNAQLKRYTRFLATHKQALRRIEDALGSNITQTWDFDLNPAELKYLPYEQVQVLDLIRTENKICNKIITVFAALCCECKFLVHECERKYLPAILFFGEGEQDAKEQQQTYMAQFISLLQDLSCYVNRCNEVVVNILQQLSALYTPPGVQNGRSIRLMDASDLHLPVIYDHLGDLLRCLITLDECFRSNIQIAEKWPAFKRVITSIKNNVDKVQIDLSRLPAFEKILVALEGQLLDGRIFQNCIEQIFDTAVTVTKNPLFQEEFTLIIRQLLTNIEPKLGEFNELDGRLKYVGICALFCLHYQLYRIDDKRLLKTIWDVYKKVPIVYLCGNVSWTASKFLLDKYPQFARVLDKKALQAVEQQRITYLQNKESLLIKDLQKSYLDVLSWLVRMESTVTTDDANQNALANDVLKKTSLLMQGLFHAYTLSHTVKTLISLHSTLQLPIKPECMLILYRYTELLKVIEITYHRHAMAIAPYFNSIMQYHSQRLLKIIAIAKKRITSATDKRFTDKQVDVLAALVLAEFCLNGPCTKERLLIFRLAFSFGSRLKTCREDEMAAIEEALRKLESLAAFSEKLHNACDTTFIYWEQNSFRLYLQDLFLTVRDPHRLHYIFAALRDCVSSLRAIRHDKPEKLIKTYKNEIMKMFDQFFLQELFKIIEDDLRCLCHAHLEVGDRSVFRSNFKDVAPFLDVKPIRCFDEFVSIKGAVESYLDKIFYDYTTASSTDWNTYSEMRNLASQKYGLDLHEPHLPSKTLEQTLSFVEHIKVLKDNLTKKSKVNASFTDDGFVMGVAYILKLLDQYRDFDSLHWFDAVRESFNTEKTDVVNKSRNSSEENVKKALNASMKRIENDQLEFDLLNYSLRSARIFFRADKTAEEDKQSSMIETETRTQTETVPTTIDVPSITGNAPPPPPPPPPPPPPMADGIPPPPPPPPPPPPPFFATN
;
A
#
# COMPACT_ATOMS: atom_id res chain seq x y z
N MET A 1 -55.47 42.06 -6.27
CA MET A 1 -56.04 42.65 -7.50
C MET A 1 -54.90 42.95 -8.45
N VAL A 2 -55.06 42.62 -9.75
CA VAL A 2 -54.17 42.89 -10.92
C VAL A 2 -53.09 41.78 -11.13
N PRO A 3 -52.84 41.27 -12.38
CA PRO A 3 -53.40 40.01 -12.95
C PRO A 3 -52.29 39.02 -13.43
N PRO A 4 -52.61 37.85 -14.05
CA PRO A 4 -51.59 36.96 -14.60
C PRO A 4 -51.12 37.45 -15.99
N PRO A 5 -49.83 37.28 -16.37
CA PRO A 5 -49.41 37.50 -17.74
C PRO A 5 -49.81 36.31 -18.61
N SER A 6 -50.51 36.65 -19.68
CA SER A 6 -50.94 35.88 -20.84
C SER A 6 -49.79 35.16 -21.55
N GLY A 7 -50.14 34.04 -22.19
CA GLY A 7 -49.29 33.26 -23.07
C GLY A 7 -48.89 33.96 -24.37
N ASP A 8 -48.13 33.18 -25.15
CA ASP A 8 -47.54 33.45 -26.46
C ASP A 8 -46.23 34.25 -26.49
N GLN A 9 -45.13 33.55 -26.19
CA GLN A 9 -43.87 33.76 -26.90
C GLN A 9 -43.49 32.47 -27.63
N ASP A 10 -43.76 32.47 -28.93
CA ASP A 10 -43.25 31.51 -29.90
C ASP A 10 -41.75 31.30 -29.71
N TRP A 11 -41.35 30.03 -29.56
CA TRP A 11 -39.96 29.61 -29.63
C TRP A 11 -39.45 29.77 -31.07
N GLN A 12 -38.97 30.95 -31.43
CA GLN A 12 -38.22 31.11 -32.68
C GLN A 12 -36.83 30.50 -32.54
N PHE A 13 -36.58 29.43 -33.31
CA PHE A 13 -35.22 28.92 -33.53
C PHE A 13 -34.41 29.95 -34.34
N ASP A 14 -33.31 30.43 -33.77
CA ASP A 14 -32.36 31.27 -34.48
C ASP A 14 -31.83 30.55 -35.73
N LYS A 15 -31.84 31.26 -36.87
CA LYS A 15 -31.34 30.76 -38.15
C LYS A 15 -29.83 30.48 -38.06
N PHE A 16 -29.46 29.23 -38.30
CA PHE A 16 -28.07 28.78 -38.43
C PHE A 16 -27.39 29.46 -39.64
N SER A 17 -26.41 30.34 -39.38
CA SER A 17 -25.41 30.74 -40.36
C SER A 17 -24.13 29.91 -40.21
N ASP A 18 -23.66 29.38 -41.34
CA ASP A 18 -22.54 28.46 -41.50
C ASP A 18 -21.18 29.08 -41.12
N GLY A 19 -20.28 28.25 -40.59
CA GLY A 19 -18.86 28.57 -40.40
C GLY A 19 -18.43 28.88 -38.95
N GLY A 20 -18.82 30.04 -38.41
CA GLY A 20 -18.34 30.54 -37.11
C GLY A 20 -19.09 30.05 -35.86
N SER A 21 -20.25 29.42 -36.04
CA SER A 21 -21.17 29.03 -34.95
C SER A 21 -20.75 27.78 -34.17
N LYS A 22 -19.89 26.92 -34.73
CA LYS A 22 -19.54 25.61 -34.13
C LYS A 22 -18.56 25.69 -32.96
N ASP A 23 -17.70 26.71 -32.93
CA ASP A 23 -16.86 26.98 -31.76
C ASP A 23 -17.63 27.73 -30.68
N LEU A 24 -18.60 28.56 -31.08
CA LEU A 24 -19.53 29.20 -30.15
C LEU A 24 -20.36 28.16 -29.36
N VAL A 25 -20.85 27.11 -30.01
CA VAL A 25 -21.64 26.04 -29.37
C VAL A 25 -20.78 25.20 -28.42
N LEU A 26 -19.55 24.84 -28.82
CA LEU A 26 -18.60 24.15 -27.95
C LEU A 26 -18.27 25.00 -26.73
N ASN A 27 -17.95 26.28 -26.94
CA ASN A 27 -17.65 27.21 -25.87
C ASN A 27 -18.87 27.46 -24.95
N ALA A 28 -20.09 27.49 -25.50
CA ALA A 28 -21.31 27.66 -24.73
C ALA A 28 -21.62 26.44 -23.85
N GLN A 29 -21.46 25.22 -24.38
CA GLN A 29 -21.61 23.99 -23.59
C GLN A 29 -20.53 23.86 -22.53
N LEU A 30 -19.26 24.11 -22.88
CA LEU A 30 -18.17 24.13 -21.93
C LEU A 30 -18.45 25.17 -20.83
N LYS A 31 -18.92 26.37 -21.17
CA LYS A 31 -19.27 27.42 -20.19
C LYS A 31 -20.39 26.99 -19.24
N ARG A 32 -21.44 26.33 -19.74
CA ARG A 32 -22.53 25.77 -18.90
C ARG A 32 -22.00 24.70 -17.95
N TYR A 33 -21.12 23.84 -18.44
CA TYR A 33 -20.52 22.78 -17.65
C TYR A 33 -19.51 23.31 -16.61
N THR A 34 -18.68 24.29 -16.97
CA THR A 34 -17.77 24.96 -16.04
C THR A 34 -18.53 25.62 -14.90
N ARG A 35 -19.71 26.22 -15.16
CA ARG A 35 -20.56 26.76 -14.09
C ARG A 35 -21.07 25.66 -13.14
N PHE A 36 -21.46 24.51 -13.67
CA PHE A 36 -21.84 23.35 -12.87
C PHE A 36 -20.65 22.83 -12.03
N LEU A 37 -19.48 22.64 -12.64
CA LEU A 37 -18.28 22.21 -11.95
C LEU A 37 -17.79 23.21 -10.90
N ALA A 38 -17.92 24.53 -11.14
CA ALA A 38 -17.59 25.54 -10.15
C ALA A 38 -18.50 25.41 -8.91
N THR A 39 -19.79 25.17 -9.13
CA THR A 39 -20.77 24.93 -8.05
C THR A 39 -20.43 23.65 -7.29
N HIS A 40 -20.05 22.58 -8.00
CA HIS A 40 -19.66 21.31 -7.40
C HIS A 40 -18.31 21.38 -6.68
N LYS A 41 -17.31 22.08 -7.24
CA LYS A 41 -16.02 22.38 -6.61
C LYS A 41 -16.21 23.19 -5.33
N GLN A 42 -17.13 24.16 -5.33
CA GLN A 42 -17.48 24.91 -4.14
C GLN A 42 -18.15 24.01 -3.08
N ALA A 43 -18.97 23.05 -3.47
CA ALA A 43 -19.52 22.05 -2.56
C ALA A 43 -18.42 21.13 -1.98
N LEU A 44 -17.48 20.66 -2.81
CA LEU A 44 -16.33 19.85 -2.37
C LEU A 44 -15.41 20.64 -1.44
N ARG A 45 -15.12 21.92 -1.75
CA ARG A 45 -14.38 22.81 -0.87
C ARG A 45 -15.08 23.02 0.46
N ARG A 46 -16.41 23.18 0.48
CA ARG A 46 -17.17 23.25 1.75
C ARG A 46 -17.06 21.97 2.57
N ILE A 47 -16.99 20.82 1.93
CA ILE A 47 -16.75 19.52 2.59
C ILE A 47 -15.31 19.47 3.12
N GLU A 48 -14.33 19.93 2.34
CA GLU A 48 -12.91 20.01 2.71
C GLU A 48 -12.66 20.99 3.88
N ASP A 49 -13.20 22.20 3.81
CA ASP A 49 -13.15 23.22 4.86
C ASP A 49 -13.83 22.73 6.15
N ALA A 50 -14.90 21.92 6.02
CA ALA A 50 -15.55 21.26 7.15
C ALA A 50 -14.73 20.09 7.73
N LEU A 51 -13.82 19.51 6.94
CA LEU A 51 -12.93 18.41 7.32
C LEU A 51 -11.55 18.89 7.85
N GLY A 52 -11.19 20.17 7.73
CA GLY A 52 -9.99 20.72 8.37
C GLY A 52 -9.72 22.21 8.12
N SER A 53 -9.36 22.95 9.18
CA SER A 53 -9.15 24.41 9.17
C SER A 53 -7.71 24.89 8.88
N ASN A 54 -6.76 24.00 8.55
CA ASN A 54 -5.34 24.35 8.37
C ASN A 54 -4.78 23.86 7.03
N ILE A 55 -4.88 24.70 5.99
CA ILE A 55 -4.43 24.41 4.61
C ILE A 55 -2.89 24.31 4.46
N THR A 56 -2.10 24.51 5.52
CA THR A 56 -0.62 24.52 5.45
C THR A 56 0.08 23.40 6.22
N GLN A 57 -0.62 22.57 6.99
CA GLN A 57 -0.07 21.30 7.46
C GLN A 57 -0.61 20.17 6.57
N THR A 58 -0.01 20.08 5.39
CA THR A 58 0.19 18.85 4.60
C THR A 58 -0.73 17.69 4.97
N TRP A 59 -1.78 17.55 4.16
CA TRP A 59 -2.55 16.31 4.02
C TRP A 59 -1.62 15.10 4.10
N ASP A 60 -1.79 14.28 5.13
CA ASP A 60 -0.91 13.17 5.44
C ASP A 60 -1.37 11.93 4.66
N PHE A 61 -0.53 11.49 3.71
CA PHE A 61 -0.77 10.30 2.88
C PHE A 61 -1.01 9.04 3.73
N ASP A 62 -0.45 9.01 4.93
CA ASP A 62 -0.49 7.84 5.79
C ASP A 62 -1.77 7.76 6.63
N LEU A 63 -2.49 8.87 6.82
CA LEU A 63 -3.69 8.96 7.65
C LEU A 63 -5.01 8.75 6.89
N ASN A 64 -5.01 8.66 5.55
CA ASN A 64 -6.25 8.76 4.78
C ASN A 64 -7.21 7.57 5.03
N PRO A 65 -8.35 7.76 5.72
CA PRO A 65 -9.34 6.69 5.93
C PRO A 65 -10.30 6.55 4.74
N ALA A 66 -10.30 7.49 3.77
CA ALA A 66 -11.26 7.55 2.67
C ALA A 66 -10.60 7.88 1.31
N GLU A 67 -10.78 7.01 0.32
CA GLU A 67 -10.33 7.24 -1.06
C GLU A 67 -11.45 7.87 -1.92
N LEU A 68 -11.15 8.96 -2.63
CA LEU A 68 -12.10 9.57 -3.56
C LEU A 68 -12.09 8.85 -4.92
N LYS A 69 -13.20 8.20 -5.28
CA LYS A 69 -13.39 7.64 -6.63
C LYS A 69 -14.12 8.64 -7.52
N TYR A 70 -13.42 9.19 -8.50
CA TYR A 70 -13.92 10.25 -9.40
C TYR A 70 -14.16 9.77 -10.84
N LEU A 71 -13.87 8.51 -11.17
CA LEU A 71 -14.15 7.95 -12.49
C LEU A 71 -15.64 7.56 -12.60
N PRO A 72 -16.29 7.83 -13.74
CA PRO A 72 -17.70 7.50 -13.92
C PRO A 72 -17.90 5.97 -13.91
N TYR A 73 -18.96 5.51 -13.24
CA TYR A 73 -19.40 4.12 -13.23
C TYR A 73 -20.69 3.97 -14.04
N GLU A 74 -20.77 2.94 -14.88
CA GLU A 74 -21.96 2.68 -15.69
C GLU A 74 -23.00 1.90 -14.88
N GLN A 75 -24.21 2.45 -14.76
CA GLN A 75 -25.33 1.80 -14.07
C GLN A 75 -26.22 1.00 -15.03
N VAL A 76 -26.04 1.18 -16.33
CA VAL A 76 -26.83 0.55 -17.39
C VAL A 76 -26.06 -0.65 -17.94
N GLN A 77 -26.76 -1.76 -18.20
CA GLN A 77 -26.11 -2.92 -18.80
C GLN A 77 -25.64 -2.61 -20.23
N VAL A 78 -24.54 -3.25 -20.66
CA VAL A 78 -23.97 -3.10 -22.00
C VAL A 78 -25.02 -3.35 -23.11
N LEU A 79 -25.92 -4.31 -22.88
CA LEU A 79 -27.02 -4.65 -23.81
C LEU A 79 -27.99 -3.48 -24.03
N ASP A 80 -28.30 -2.74 -22.96
CA ASP A 80 -29.24 -1.63 -23.01
C ASP A 80 -28.65 -0.37 -23.65
N LEU A 81 -27.32 -0.28 -23.72
CA LEU A 81 -26.61 0.80 -24.40
C LEU A 81 -26.61 0.61 -25.94
N ILE A 82 -26.83 -0.61 -26.44
CA ILE A 82 -26.75 -0.94 -27.87
C ILE A 82 -28.15 -0.93 -28.47
N ARG A 83 -28.65 0.27 -28.77
CA ARG A 83 -29.99 0.47 -29.33
C ARG A 83 -29.97 1.35 -30.57
N THR A 84 -30.18 0.75 -31.73
CA THR A 84 -30.42 1.44 -33.01
C THR A 84 -31.59 0.82 -33.77
N GLU A 85 -32.04 1.47 -34.85
CA GLU A 85 -33.06 0.91 -35.76
C GLU A 85 -32.57 -0.34 -36.51
N ASN A 86 -31.25 -0.51 -36.65
CA ASN A 86 -30.65 -1.64 -37.34
C ASN A 86 -30.42 -2.83 -36.38
N LYS A 87 -31.35 -3.78 -36.40
CA LYS A 87 -31.31 -4.98 -35.54
C LYS A 87 -30.09 -5.89 -35.80
N ILE A 88 -29.59 -5.95 -37.03
CA ILE A 88 -28.43 -6.79 -37.39
C ILE A 88 -27.16 -6.17 -36.79
N CYS A 89 -26.96 -4.86 -36.99
CA CYS A 89 -25.85 -4.11 -36.40
C CYS A 89 -25.87 -4.23 -34.86
N ASN A 90 -27.05 -4.04 -34.23
CA ASN A 90 -27.19 -4.21 -32.78
C ASN A 90 -26.78 -5.62 -32.33
N LYS A 91 -27.24 -6.67 -33.02
CA LYS A 91 -26.90 -8.06 -32.68
C LYS A 91 -25.39 -8.30 -32.71
N ILE A 92 -24.72 -7.84 -33.76
CA ILE A 92 -23.27 -8.06 -33.94
C ILE A 92 -22.48 -7.29 -32.88
N ILE A 93 -22.76 -6.00 -32.69
CA ILE A 93 -22.08 -5.17 -31.68
C ILE A 93 -22.35 -5.73 -30.28
N THR A 94 -23.56 -6.21 -30.00
CA THR A 94 -23.92 -6.83 -28.72
C THR A 94 -23.07 -8.06 -28.41
N VAL A 95 -22.94 -8.98 -29.37
CA VAL A 95 -22.16 -10.21 -29.18
C VAL A 95 -20.69 -9.88 -28.91
N PHE A 96 -20.08 -9.01 -29.72
CA PHE A 96 -18.67 -8.67 -29.53
C PHE A 96 -18.43 -7.79 -28.30
N ALA A 97 -19.32 -6.88 -27.95
CA ALA A 97 -19.22 -6.11 -26.72
C ALA A 97 -19.27 -7.03 -25.49
N ALA A 98 -20.19 -7.99 -25.46
CA ALA A 98 -20.29 -8.98 -24.38
C ALA A 98 -19.02 -9.83 -24.27
N LEU A 99 -18.48 -10.34 -25.40
CA LEU A 99 -17.25 -11.13 -25.40
C LEU A 99 -16.02 -10.30 -24.97
N CYS A 100 -15.90 -9.05 -25.42
CA CYS A 100 -14.83 -8.15 -24.96
C CYS A 100 -14.93 -7.83 -23.46
N CYS A 101 -16.14 -7.62 -22.93
CA CYS A 101 -16.37 -7.44 -21.50
C CYS A 101 -15.98 -8.70 -20.70
N GLU A 102 -16.32 -9.88 -21.21
CA GLU A 102 -15.93 -11.16 -20.61
C GLU A 102 -14.40 -11.33 -20.59
N CYS A 103 -13.70 -11.06 -21.69
CA CYS A 103 -12.24 -11.06 -21.72
C CYS A 103 -11.64 -10.14 -20.66
N LYS A 104 -12.15 -8.90 -20.53
CA LYS A 104 -11.72 -7.95 -19.51
C LYS A 104 -11.94 -8.47 -18.09
N PHE A 105 -13.10 -9.07 -17.84
CA PHE A 105 -13.42 -9.67 -16.54
C PHE A 105 -12.44 -10.80 -16.21
N LEU A 106 -12.19 -11.71 -17.14
CA LEU A 106 -11.26 -12.83 -16.96
C LEU A 106 -9.82 -12.34 -16.73
N VAL A 107 -9.36 -11.35 -17.49
CA VAL A 107 -8.04 -10.72 -17.28
C VAL A 107 -7.93 -10.14 -15.87
N HIS A 108 -8.95 -9.41 -15.41
CA HIS A 108 -8.98 -8.85 -14.06
C HIS A 108 -8.98 -9.93 -12.97
N GLU A 109 -9.77 -11.00 -13.16
CA GLU A 109 -9.82 -12.14 -12.25
C GLU A 109 -8.44 -12.83 -12.16
N CYS A 110 -7.77 -13.04 -13.30
CA CYS A 110 -6.42 -13.60 -13.37
C CYS A 110 -5.41 -12.79 -12.56
N GLU A 111 -5.33 -11.49 -12.84
CA GLU A 111 -4.33 -10.59 -12.25
C GLU A 111 -4.55 -10.38 -10.75
N ARG A 112 -5.80 -10.43 -10.26
CA ARG A 112 -6.12 -10.17 -8.83
C ARG A 112 -6.22 -11.44 -7.98
N LYS A 113 -6.74 -12.55 -8.53
CA LYS A 113 -7.01 -13.78 -7.77
C LYS A 113 -5.90 -14.82 -7.95
N TYR A 114 -5.53 -15.14 -9.18
CA TYR A 114 -4.71 -16.32 -9.47
C TYR A 114 -3.21 -16.01 -9.52
N LEU A 115 -2.78 -14.96 -10.23
CA LEU A 115 -1.35 -14.65 -10.36
C LEU A 115 -0.67 -14.42 -9.00
N PRO A 116 -1.20 -13.58 -8.09
CA PRO A 116 -0.53 -13.35 -6.81
C PRO A 116 -0.47 -14.63 -5.96
N ALA A 117 -1.51 -15.45 -5.99
CA ALA A 117 -1.56 -16.69 -5.22
C ALA A 117 -0.53 -17.73 -5.70
N ILE A 118 -0.25 -17.78 -7.01
CA ILE A 118 0.79 -18.65 -7.59
C ILE A 118 2.18 -18.08 -7.32
N LEU A 119 2.37 -16.77 -7.48
CA LEU A 119 3.67 -16.10 -7.30
C LEU A 119 4.21 -16.23 -5.87
N PHE A 120 3.35 -16.07 -4.87
CA PHE A 120 3.72 -16.13 -3.45
C PHE A 120 3.58 -17.53 -2.83
N PHE A 121 3.25 -18.55 -3.64
CA PHE A 121 3.16 -19.92 -3.11
C PHE A 121 4.53 -20.37 -2.60
N GLY A 122 4.57 -20.84 -1.35
CA GLY A 122 5.79 -21.28 -0.66
C GLY A 122 6.45 -20.22 0.21
N GLU A 123 6.04 -18.97 0.12
CA GLU A 123 6.52 -17.90 1.01
C GLU A 123 5.99 -18.10 2.45
N GLY A 124 6.81 -17.77 3.46
CA GLY A 124 6.48 -17.91 4.89
C GLY A 124 6.67 -19.31 5.48
N GLU A 125 7.43 -20.15 4.81
CA GLU A 125 7.72 -21.52 5.24
C GLU A 125 8.64 -21.59 6.46
N GLN A 126 8.34 -22.53 7.36
CA GLN A 126 9.26 -23.03 8.39
C GLN A 126 9.70 -24.45 7.99
N ASP A 127 10.93 -24.86 8.33
CA ASP A 127 11.60 -26.09 7.85
C ASP A 127 10.88 -27.44 8.10
N ALA A 128 9.69 -27.44 8.72
CA ALA A 128 8.95 -28.65 9.06
C ALA A 128 8.30 -29.31 7.82
N LYS A 129 8.81 -30.47 7.42
CA LYS A 129 8.29 -31.30 6.29
C LYS A 129 6.79 -31.61 6.34
N GLU A 130 6.19 -31.69 7.53
CA GLU A 130 4.75 -31.92 7.69
C GLU A 130 3.90 -30.70 7.28
N GLN A 131 4.40 -29.48 7.49
CA GLN A 131 3.73 -28.25 7.07
C GLN A 131 3.78 -28.08 5.54
N GLN A 132 4.85 -28.55 4.88
CA GLN A 132 5.01 -28.49 3.43
C GLN A 132 3.91 -29.23 2.66
N GLN A 133 3.52 -30.42 3.15
CA GLN A 133 2.48 -31.23 2.51
C GLN A 133 1.09 -30.60 2.69
N THR A 134 0.88 -29.95 3.84
CA THR A 134 -0.35 -29.24 4.17
C THR A 134 -0.56 -28.02 3.26
N TYR A 135 0.52 -27.30 2.92
CA TYR A 135 0.46 -26.16 2.00
C TYR A 135 -0.04 -26.56 0.61
N MET A 136 0.46 -27.66 0.06
CA MET A 136 -0.02 -28.15 -1.23
C MET A 136 -1.48 -28.61 -1.15
N ALA A 137 -1.87 -29.29 -0.06
CA ALA A 137 -3.26 -29.72 0.15
C ALA A 137 -4.25 -28.54 0.16
N GLN A 138 -3.91 -27.43 0.82
CA GLN A 138 -4.74 -26.22 0.86
C GLN A 138 -4.82 -25.54 -0.53
N PHE A 139 -3.70 -25.59 -1.28
CA PHE A 139 -3.58 -25.01 -2.60
C PHE A 139 -4.40 -25.74 -3.69
N ILE A 140 -4.75 -27.01 -3.50
CA ILE A 140 -5.56 -27.79 -4.45
C ILE A 140 -6.88 -27.09 -4.80
N SER A 141 -7.55 -26.48 -3.81
CA SER A 141 -8.81 -25.76 -4.03
C SER A 141 -8.67 -24.63 -5.05
N LEU A 142 -7.58 -23.85 -4.95
CA LEU A 142 -7.26 -22.81 -5.90
C LEU A 142 -6.93 -23.38 -7.28
N LEU A 143 -6.21 -24.51 -7.36
CA LEU A 143 -5.91 -25.16 -8.64
C LEU A 143 -7.17 -25.67 -9.34
N GLN A 144 -8.15 -26.17 -8.60
CA GLN A 144 -9.44 -26.57 -9.17
C GLN A 144 -10.22 -25.35 -9.70
N ASP A 145 -10.33 -24.28 -8.91
CA ASP A 145 -10.91 -23.02 -9.37
C ASP A 145 -10.21 -22.49 -10.63
N LEU A 146 -8.87 -22.54 -10.65
CA LEU A 146 -8.06 -22.10 -11.79
C LEU A 146 -8.29 -22.97 -13.03
N SER A 147 -8.48 -24.29 -12.87
CA SER A 147 -8.86 -25.18 -13.97
C SER A 147 -10.19 -24.78 -14.59
N CYS A 148 -11.20 -24.45 -13.77
CA CYS A 148 -12.48 -23.91 -14.24
C CYS A 148 -12.30 -22.57 -14.97
N TYR A 149 -11.49 -21.67 -14.42
CA TYR A 149 -11.15 -20.39 -15.06
C TYR A 149 -10.47 -20.59 -16.43
N VAL A 150 -9.53 -21.52 -16.55
CA VAL A 150 -8.85 -21.83 -17.82
C VAL A 150 -9.85 -22.41 -18.83
N ASN A 151 -10.75 -23.29 -18.39
CA ASN A 151 -11.83 -23.81 -19.26
C ASN A 151 -12.74 -22.69 -19.75
N ARG A 152 -13.07 -21.72 -18.89
CA ARG A 152 -13.85 -20.55 -19.29
C ARG A 152 -13.11 -19.69 -20.31
N CYS A 153 -11.82 -19.44 -20.12
CA CYS A 153 -10.98 -18.75 -21.11
C CYS A 153 -11.03 -19.45 -22.46
N ASN A 154 -10.88 -20.78 -22.46
CA ASN A 154 -10.91 -21.62 -23.63
C ASN A 154 -12.22 -21.48 -24.43
N GLU A 155 -13.37 -21.53 -23.74
CA GLU A 155 -14.69 -21.33 -24.34
C GLU A 155 -14.83 -19.94 -24.99
N VAL A 156 -14.37 -18.89 -24.31
CA VAL A 156 -14.45 -17.51 -24.81
C VAL A 156 -13.60 -17.34 -26.07
N VAL A 157 -12.40 -17.91 -26.11
CA VAL A 157 -11.52 -17.87 -27.29
C VAL A 157 -12.18 -18.58 -28.48
N VAL A 158 -12.75 -19.78 -28.26
CA VAL A 158 -13.48 -20.51 -29.31
C VAL A 158 -14.65 -19.69 -29.83
N ASN A 159 -15.45 -19.10 -28.93
CA ASN A 159 -16.60 -18.29 -29.31
C ASN A 159 -16.18 -17.06 -30.13
N ILE A 160 -15.16 -16.30 -29.71
CA ILE A 160 -14.66 -15.14 -30.46
C ILE A 160 -14.27 -15.54 -31.89
N LEU A 161 -13.49 -16.60 -32.06
CA LEU A 161 -13.03 -17.03 -33.38
C LEU A 161 -14.17 -17.53 -34.27
N GLN A 162 -15.16 -18.21 -33.70
CA GLN A 162 -16.34 -18.66 -34.43
C GLN A 162 -17.25 -17.51 -34.85
N GLN A 163 -17.48 -16.52 -33.98
CA GLN A 163 -18.25 -15.32 -34.32
C GLN A 163 -17.55 -14.48 -35.40
N LEU A 164 -16.22 -14.33 -35.31
CA LEU A 164 -15.44 -13.65 -36.34
C LEU A 164 -15.48 -14.42 -37.67
N SER A 165 -15.29 -15.74 -37.67
CA SER A 165 -15.39 -16.54 -38.91
C SER A 165 -16.79 -16.47 -39.53
N ALA A 166 -17.84 -16.50 -38.70
CA ALA A 166 -19.23 -16.34 -39.15
C ALA A 166 -19.46 -14.97 -39.80
N LEU A 167 -18.85 -13.91 -39.26
CA LEU A 167 -18.93 -12.56 -39.82
C LEU A 167 -18.21 -12.47 -41.18
N TYR A 168 -17.02 -13.05 -41.29
CA TYR A 168 -16.20 -13.07 -42.51
C TYR A 168 -16.46 -14.31 -43.37
N THR A 169 -17.68 -14.81 -43.42
CA THR A 169 -18.02 -15.97 -44.27
C THR A 169 -18.11 -15.55 -45.75
N PRO A 170 -17.50 -16.30 -46.68
CA PRO A 170 -17.59 -16.00 -48.11
C PRO A 170 -19.05 -16.06 -48.61
N PRO A 171 -19.39 -15.29 -49.66
CA PRO A 171 -20.74 -15.29 -50.21
C PRO A 171 -21.10 -16.70 -50.72
N GLY A 172 -22.15 -17.31 -50.14
CA GLY A 172 -22.58 -18.66 -50.48
C GLY A 172 -23.91 -19.05 -49.84
N VAL A 173 -24.53 -20.10 -50.38
CA VAL A 173 -25.78 -20.69 -49.90
C VAL A 173 -25.46 -22.08 -49.35
N GLN A 174 -25.71 -22.32 -48.06
CA GLN A 174 -25.82 -23.68 -47.51
C GLN A 174 -27.29 -23.92 -47.15
N ASN A 175 -27.83 -25.08 -47.55
CA ASN A 175 -29.21 -25.48 -47.27
C ASN A 175 -30.28 -24.43 -47.67
N GLY A 176 -30.08 -23.74 -48.81
CA GLY A 176 -31.06 -22.79 -49.34
C GLY A 176 -31.17 -21.45 -48.59
N ARG A 177 -30.33 -21.18 -47.58
CA ARG A 177 -30.30 -19.89 -46.85
C ARG A 177 -28.97 -19.16 -47.09
N SER A 178 -29.05 -17.85 -47.28
CA SER A 178 -27.86 -16.97 -47.21
C SER A 178 -27.33 -17.00 -45.79
N ILE A 179 -26.09 -17.48 -45.61
CA ILE A 179 -25.39 -17.50 -44.31
C ILE A 179 -24.90 -16.10 -43.94
N ARG A 180 -24.73 -15.22 -44.94
CA ARG A 180 -24.15 -13.90 -44.78
C ARG A 180 -25.14 -12.95 -44.11
N LEU A 181 -24.94 -12.68 -42.82
CA LEU A 181 -25.73 -11.72 -42.02
C LEU A 181 -25.59 -10.28 -42.55
N MET A 182 -24.39 -9.90 -42.97
CA MET A 182 -24.08 -8.61 -43.58
C MET A 182 -22.87 -8.73 -44.50
N ASP A 183 -22.73 -7.80 -45.44
CA ASP A 183 -21.46 -7.64 -46.13
C ASP A 183 -20.42 -7.12 -45.15
N ALA A 184 -19.38 -7.91 -44.85
CA ALA A 184 -18.28 -7.56 -43.94
C ALA A 184 -17.00 -7.07 -44.67
N SER A 185 -17.04 -6.82 -45.98
CA SER A 185 -15.89 -6.25 -46.70
C SER A 185 -15.50 -4.89 -46.12
N ASP A 186 -14.19 -4.63 -45.97
CA ASP A 186 -13.64 -3.40 -45.37
C ASP A 186 -14.05 -3.15 -43.90
N LEU A 187 -14.58 -4.15 -43.20
CA LEU A 187 -14.86 -4.08 -41.76
C LEU A 187 -13.66 -4.60 -40.98
N HIS A 188 -13.01 -3.73 -40.22
CA HIS A 188 -11.86 -4.08 -39.38
C HIS A 188 -12.20 -3.87 -37.90
N LEU A 189 -12.01 -4.90 -37.07
CA LEU A 189 -12.38 -4.90 -35.65
C LEU A 189 -11.19 -5.09 -34.71
N PRO A 190 -10.16 -4.19 -34.74
CA PRO A 190 -8.93 -4.36 -33.97
C PRO A 190 -9.15 -4.47 -32.46
N VAL A 191 -10.17 -3.80 -31.92
CA VAL A 191 -10.50 -3.83 -30.49
C VAL A 191 -10.81 -5.25 -29.98
N ILE A 192 -11.39 -6.13 -30.81
CA ILE A 192 -11.67 -7.52 -30.40
C ILE A 192 -10.35 -8.28 -30.23
N TYR A 193 -9.40 -8.06 -31.13
CA TYR A 193 -8.09 -8.68 -31.08
C TYR A 193 -7.25 -8.13 -29.93
N ASP A 194 -7.37 -6.85 -29.56
CA ASP A 194 -6.74 -6.32 -28.35
C ASP A 194 -7.19 -7.11 -27.11
N HIS A 195 -8.50 -7.30 -26.93
CA HIS A 195 -9.05 -8.04 -25.76
C HIS A 195 -8.72 -9.53 -25.80
N LEU A 196 -8.74 -10.14 -26.99
CA LEU A 196 -8.31 -11.53 -27.17
C LEU A 196 -6.82 -11.69 -26.86
N GLY A 197 -5.98 -10.75 -27.32
CA GLY A 197 -4.56 -10.71 -27.04
C GLY A 197 -4.26 -10.57 -25.54
N ASP A 198 -5.00 -9.71 -24.84
CA ASP A 198 -4.88 -9.54 -23.39
C ASP A 198 -5.25 -10.82 -22.62
N LEU A 199 -6.30 -11.53 -23.04
CA LEU A 199 -6.71 -12.81 -22.46
C LEU A 199 -5.65 -13.91 -22.71
N LEU A 200 -5.16 -14.02 -23.95
CA LEU A 200 -4.11 -15.00 -24.28
C LEU A 200 -2.79 -14.69 -23.56
N ARG A 201 -2.45 -13.41 -23.39
CA ARG A 201 -1.31 -12.98 -22.55
C ARG A 201 -1.47 -13.50 -21.13
N CYS A 202 -2.65 -13.40 -20.51
CA CYS A 202 -2.87 -13.93 -19.16
C CYS A 202 -2.58 -15.45 -19.07
N LEU A 203 -2.97 -16.22 -20.09
CA LEU A 203 -2.65 -17.66 -20.14
C LEU A 203 -1.14 -17.92 -20.26
N ILE A 204 -0.43 -17.11 -21.04
CA ILE A 204 1.04 -17.15 -21.12
C ILE A 204 1.66 -16.79 -19.77
N THR A 205 1.16 -15.75 -19.11
CA THR A 205 1.66 -15.32 -17.79
C THR A 205 1.46 -16.41 -16.73
N LEU A 206 0.33 -17.11 -16.74
CA LEU A 206 0.09 -18.27 -15.86
C LEU A 206 1.11 -19.38 -16.11
N ASP A 207 1.34 -19.74 -17.38
CA ASP A 207 2.36 -20.71 -17.77
C ASP A 207 3.75 -20.33 -17.24
N GLU A 208 4.17 -19.06 -17.42
CA GLU A 208 5.48 -18.61 -16.92
C GLU A 208 5.55 -18.57 -15.38
N CYS A 209 4.46 -18.22 -14.68
CA CYS A 209 4.41 -18.22 -13.21
C CYS A 209 4.58 -19.62 -12.64
N PHE A 210 3.93 -20.63 -13.22
CA PHE A 210 4.13 -22.01 -12.81
C PHE A 210 5.56 -22.50 -13.09
N ARG A 211 6.15 -22.11 -14.24
CA ARG A 211 7.54 -22.48 -14.56
C ARG A 211 8.57 -21.79 -13.67
N SER A 212 8.31 -20.55 -13.23
CA SER A 212 9.23 -19.82 -12.36
C SER A 212 9.16 -20.25 -10.91
N ASN A 213 8.01 -20.75 -10.43
CA ASN A 213 7.83 -21.13 -9.03
C ASN A 213 8.39 -22.54 -8.76
N ILE A 214 9.65 -22.58 -8.31
CA ILE A 214 10.37 -23.81 -7.94
C ILE A 214 9.66 -24.58 -6.81
N GLN A 215 9.02 -23.86 -5.87
CA GLN A 215 8.34 -24.47 -4.72
C GLN A 215 7.16 -25.34 -5.15
N ILE A 216 6.39 -24.91 -6.15
CA ILE A 216 5.28 -25.73 -6.69
C ILE A 216 5.85 -27.00 -7.35
N ALA A 217 6.89 -26.84 -8.16
CA ALA A 217 7.52 -27.95 -8.90
C ALA A 217 8.10 -29.02 -7.97
N GLU A 218 8.68 -28.64 -6.83
CA GLU A 218 9.23 -29.58 -5.84
C GLU A 218 8.14 -30.22 -4.96
N LYS A 219 7.14 -29.43 -4.52
CA LYS A 219 6.11 -29.89 -3.57
C LYS A 219 5.04 -30.75 -4.23
N TRP A 220 4.76 -30.56 -5.52
CA TRP A 220 3.74 -31.33 -6.22
C TRP A 220 4.04 -32.85 -6.29
N PRO A 221 5.24 -33.31 -6.73
CA PRO A 221 5.58 -34.73 -6.68
C PRO A 221 5.64 -35.29 -5.25
N ALA A 222 6.06 -34.49 -4.27
CA ALA A 222 6.06 -34.90 -2.86
C ALA A 222 4.62 -35.15 -2.36
N PHE A 223 3.69 -34.25 -2.66
CA PHE A 223 2.28 -34.41 -2.33
C PHE A 223 1.68 -35.66 -2.98
N LYS A 224 1.94 -35.91 -4.28
CA LYS A 224 1.48 -37.15 -4.95
C LYS A 224 1.98 -38.42 -4.26
N ARG A 225 3.26 -38.45 -3.83
CA ARG A 225 3.82 -39.60 -3.08
C ARG A 225 3.12 -39.84 -1.74
N VAL A 226 2.68 -38.79 -1.05
CA VAL A 226 1.91 -38.89 0.20
C VAL A 226 0.55 -39.52 -0.07
N ILE A 227 -0.16 -39.07 -1.10
CA ILE A 227 -1.44 -39.66 -1.51
C ILE A 227 -1.29 -41.15 -1.85
N THR A 228 -0.23 -41.52 -2.56
CA THR A 228 0.09 -42.93 -2.84
C THR A 228 0.45 -43.71 -1.57
N SER A 229 1.12 -43.11 -0.59
CA SER A 229 1.46 -43.75 0.69
C SER A 229 0.23 -44.00 1.57
N ILE A 230 -0.76 -43.09 1.56
CA ILE A 230 -2.04 -43.25 2.28
C ILE A 230 -2.77 -44.51 1.78
N LYS A 231 -2.71 -44.77 0.46
CA LYS A 231 -3.26 -45.99 -0.14
C LYS A 231 -2.64 -47.28 0.39
N ASN A 232 -1.38 -47.23 0.83
CA ASN A 232 -0.68 -48.40 1.39
C ASN A 232 -0.86 -48.53 2.91
N ASN A 233 -1.38 -47.49 3.59
CA ASN A 233 -1.54 -47.42 5.04
C ASN A 233 -3.00 -47.10 5.42
N VAL A 234 -3.94 -47.82 4.81
CA VAL A 234 -5.39 -47.60 4.90
C VAL A 234 -5.91 -47.67 6.33
N ASP A 235 -5.38 -48.59 7.14
CA ASP A 235 -5.88 -48.86 8.50
C ASP A 235 -5.66 -47.70 9.49
N LYS A 236 -4.81 -46.72 9.13
CA LYS A 236 -4.43 -45.59 9.99
C LYS A 236 -5.19 -44.30 9.67
N VAL A 237 -5.97 -44.25 8.59
CA VAL A 237 -6.57 -43.00 8.11
C VAL A 237 -8.07 -43.20 7.87
N GLN A 238 -8.92 -42.41 8.56
CA GLN A 238 -10.38 -42.43 8.39
C GLN A 238 -10.81 -41.75 7.07
N ILE A 239 -10.44 -42.32 5.91
CA ILE A 239 -10.82 -41.81 4.59
C ILE A 239 -11.75 -42.81 3.89
N ASP A 240 -12.78 -42.29 3.24
CA ASP A 240 -13.62 -43.04 2.30
C ASP A 240 -12.79 -43.43 1.05
N LEU A 241 -12.31 -44.68 1.04
CA LEU A 241 -11.47 -45.23 -0.03
C LEU A 241 -12.11 -45.19 -1.42
N SER A 242 -13.44 -45.08 -1.51
CA SER A 242 -14.14 -44.98 -2.80
C SER A 242 -13.85 -43.67 -3.53
N ARG A 243 -13.47 -42.61 -2.81
CA ARG A 243 -13.22 -41.27 -3.37
C ARG A 243 -11.77 -41.06 -3.83
N LEU A 244 -10.83 -41.88 -3.36
CA LEU A 244 -9.41 -41.72 -3.65
C LEU A 244 -9.08 -41.85 -5.16
N PRO A 245 -9.64 -42.80 -5.92
CA PRO A 245 -9.37 -42.90 -7.36
C PRO A 245 -9.90 -41.69 -8.15
N ALA A 246 -11.03 -41.11 -7.72
CA ALA A 246 -11.57 -39.90 -8.34
C ALA A 246 -10.66 -38.70 -8.07
N PHE A 247 -10.12 -38.59 -6.85
CA PHE A 247 -9.16 -37.56 -6.50
C PHE A 247 -7.84 -37.68 -7.27
N GLU A 248 -7.29 -38.89 -7.41
CA GLU A 248 -6.09 -39.13 -8.23
C GLU A 248 -6.29 -38.70 -9.70
N LYS A 249 -7.46 -38.99 -10.28
CA LYS A 249 -7.80 -38.51 -11.64
C LYS A 249 -7.82 -36.98 -11.73
N ILE A 250 -8.35 -36.30 -10.71
CA ILE A 250 -8.33 -34.83 -10.64
C ILE A 250 -6.90 -34.32 -10.58
N LEU A 251 -6.03 -34.91 -9.75
CA LEU A 251 -4.62 -34.50 -9.67
C LEU A 251 -3.90 -34.63 -11.01
N VAL A 252 -4.08 -35.74 -11.72
CA VAL A 252 -3.49 -35.94 -13.06
C VAL A 252 -4.04 -34.92 -14.06
N ALA A 253 -5.33 -34.61 -14.00
CA ALA A 253 -5.93 -33.59 -14.87
C ALA A 253 -5.38 -32.18 -14.56
N LEU A 254 -5.23 -31.82 -13.29
CA LEU A 254 -4.66 -30.53 -12.87
C LEU A 254 -3.18 -30.40 -13.30
N GLU A 255 -2.40 -31.48 -13.19
CA GLU A 255 -1.01 -31.51 -13.63
C GLU A 255 -0.91 -31.25 -15.14
N GLY A 256 -1.64 -32.02 -15.96
CA GLY A 256 -1.60 -31.88 -17.41
C GLY A 256 -2.19 -30.57 -17.93
N GLN A 257 -3.18 -30.01 -17.24
CA GLN A 257 -3.81 -28.76 -17.65
C GLN A 257 -3.02 -27.51 -17.21
N LEU A 258 -2.50 -27.50 -15.98
CA LEU A 258 -1.94 -26.31 -15.34
C LEU A 258 -0.42 -26.39 -15.15
N LEU A 259 0.08 -27.45 -14.53
CA LEU A 259 1.47 -27.51 -14.04
C LEU A 259 2.49 -27.85 -15.12
N ASP A 260 2.09 -28.55 -16.17
CA ASP A 260 2.95 -28.87 -17.31
C ASP A 260 3.33 -27.64 -18.17
N GLY A 261 2.84 -26.44 -17.81
CA GLY A 261 3.11 -25.20 -18.53
C GLY A 261 2.54 -25.23 -19.95
N ARG A 262 1.36 -25.84 -20.12
CA ARG A 262 0.65 -26.00 -21.39
C ARG A 262 -0.69 -25.26 -21.43
N ILE A 263 -0.97 -24.35 -20.49
CA ILE A 263 -2.24 -23.62 -20.41
C ILE A 263 -2.50 -22.88 -21.73
N PHE A 264 -1.55 -22.08 -22.20
CA PHE A 264 -1.69 -21.37 -23.47
C PHE A 264 -1.72 -22.33 -24.67
N GLN A 265 -0.91 -23.40 -24.64
CA GLN A 265 -0.88 -24.38 -25.74
C GLN A 265 -2.25 -25.04 -25.91
N ASN A 266 -2.79 -25.59 -24.82
CA ASN A 266 -4.07 -26.26 -24.80
C ASN A 266 -5.19 -25.33 -25.29
N CYS A 267 -5.11 -24.02 -25.00
CA CYS A 267 -6.05 -23.02 -25.50
C CYS A 267 -6.00 -22.82 -27.02
N ILE A 268 -4.81 -22.76 -27.63
CA ILE A 268 -4.68 -22.53 -29.07
C ILE A 268 -4.83 -23.81 -29.90
N GLU A 269 -4.73 -24.99 -29.29
CA GLU A 269 -4.88 -26.29 -29.96
C GLU A 269 -6.29 -26.87 -29.91
N GLN A 270 -7.26 -26.09 -29.42
CA GLN A 270 -8.66 -26.49 -29.36
C GLN A 270 -9.25 -26.78 -30.75
N ILE A 271 -10.35 -27.51 -30.76
CA ILE A 271 -11.13 -27.75 -31.97
C ILE A 271 -12.01 -26.52 -32.23
N PHE A 272 -11.62 -25.69 -33.21
CA PHE A 272 -12.35 -24.47 -33.57
C PHE A 272 -13.46 -24.70 -34.61
N ASP A 273 -13.35 -25.74 -35.44
CA ASP A 273 -14.29 -26.05 -36.52
C ASP A 273 -15.50 -26.87 -36.01
N THR A 274 -16.25 -26.34 -35.05
CA THR A 274 -17.48 -27.01 -34.55
C THR A 274 -18.75 -26.44 -35.17
N ALA A 275 -19.12 -25.20 -34.84
CA ALA A 275 -20.33 -24.57 -35.35
C ALA A 275 -20.13 -23.91 -36.73
N VAL A 276 -18.92 -23.42 -37.00
CA VAL A 276 -18.55 -22.69 -38.22
C VAL A 276 -17.13 -23.11 -38.61
N THR A 277 -16.86 -23.14 -39.92
CA THR A 277 -15.50 -23.41 -40.42
C THR A 277 -14.61 -22.20 -40.19
N VAL A 278 -13.65 -22.31 -39.27
CA VAL A 278 -12.67 -21.28 -38.92
C VAL A 278 -11.37 -21.51 -39.71
N THR A 279 -10.84 -22.73 -39.72
CA THR A 279 -9.51 -23.02 -40.28
C THR A 279 -9.43 -22.90 -41.80
N LYS A 280 -10.56 -23.06 -42.50
CA LYS A 280 -10.66 -22.96 -43.98
C LYS A 280 -11.46 -21.72 -44.42
N ASN A 281 -11.26 -20.59 -43.75
CA ASN A 281 -11.89 -19.32 -44.13
C ASN A 281 -10.82 -18.31 -44.62
N PRO A 282 -10.66 -18.12 -45.95
CA PRO A 282 -9.60 -17.25 -46.49
C PRO A 282 -9.83 -15.76 -46.19
N LEU A 283 -11.10 -15.31 -46.17
CA LEU A 283 -11.43 -13.91 -45.86
C LEU A 283 -11.09 -13.60 -44.40
N PHE A 284 -11.45 -14.49 -43.48
CA PHE A 284 -11.11 -14.33 -42.07
C PHE A 284 -9.59 -14.37 -41.84
N GLN A 285 -8.88 -15.25 -42.56
CA GLN A 285 -7.43 -15.35 -42.49
C GLN A 285 -6.71 -14.05 -42.93
N GLU A 286 -7.12 -13.48 -44.06
CA GLU A 286 -6.59 -12.21 -44.56
C GLU A 286 -6.82 -11.07 -43.56
N GLU A 287 -8.04 -10.97 -43.03
CA GLU A 287 -8.40 -9.98 -42.00
C GLU A 287 -7.59 -10.17 -40.72
N PHE A 288 -7.45 -11.40 -40.22
CA PHE A 288 -6.63 -11.69 -39.03
C PHE A 288 -5.18 -11.25 -39.26
N THR A 289 -4.59 -11.58 -40.41
CA THR A 289 -3.22 -11.15 -40.75
C THR A 289 -3.09 -9.63 -40.80
N LEU A 290 -4.06 -8.94 -41.40
CA LEU A 290 -4.10 -7.48 -41.49
C LEU A 290 -4.15 -6.83 -40.11
N ILE A 291 -5.02 -7.33 -39.21
CA ILE A 291 -5.15 -6.78 -37.87
C ILE A 291 -3.87 -6.97 -37.05
N ILE A 292 -3.22 -8.14 -37.09
CA ILE A 292 -1.94 -8.35 -36.37
C ILE A 292 -0.91 -7.32 -36.84
N ARG A 293 -0.82 -7.06 -38.15
CA ARG A 293 0.08 -6.03 -38.70
C ARG A 293 -0.27 -4.63 -38.18
N GLN A 294 -1.56 -4.26 -38.20
CA GLN A 294 -2.02 -2.97 -37.71
C GLN A 294 -1.70 -2.78 -36.22
N LEU A 295 -1.96 -3.78 -35.38
CA LEU A 295 -1.64 -3.75 -33.96
C LEU A 295 -0.14 -3.56 -33.71
N LEU A 296 0.70 -4.30 -34.45
CA LEU A 296 2.15 -4.20 -34.34
C LEU A 296 2.66 -2.82 -34.79
N THR A 297 2.20 -2.31 -35.93
CA THR A 297 2.56 -0.98 -36.45
C THR A 297 2.13 0.14 -35.49
N ASN A 298 1.06 -0.05 -34.73
CA ASN A 298 0.58 0.95 -33.77
C ASN A 298 1.40 0.99 -32.46
N ILE A 299 2.04 -0.12 -32.09
CA ILE A 299 2.74 -0.28 -30.80
C ILE A 299 4.26 -0.18 -30.96
N GLU A 300 4.84 -0.86 -31.95
CA GLU A 300 6.29 -0.92 -32.21
C GLU A 300 7.02 0.45 -32.19
N PRO A 301 6.48 1.53 -32.78
CA PRO A 301 7.18 2.82 -32.78
C PRO A 301 7.18 3.54 -31.42
N LYS A 302 6.33 3.11 -30.48
CA LYS A 302 6.25 3.69 -29.13
C LYS A 302 7.09 2.93 -28.10
N LEU A 303 7.50 1.70 -28.40
CA LEU A 303 8.25 0.88 -27.47
C LEU A 303 9.63 1.49 -27.20
N GLY A 304 9.95 1.75 -25.93
CA GLY A 304 11.18 2.41 -25.50
C GLY A 304 11.14 3.94 -25.55
N GLU A 305 10.04 4.53 -26.01
CA GLU A 305 9.85 5.99 -26.07
C GLU A 305 9.19 6.55 -24.81
N PHE A 306 9.30 7.85 -24.57
CA PHE A 306 8.74 8.49 -23.37
C PHE A 306 7.21 8.36 -23.26
N ASN A 307 6.50 8.29 -24.39
CA ASN A 307 5.04 8.16 -24.42
C ASN A 307 4.56 6.68 -24.38
N GLU A 308 5.45 5.74 -24.05
CA GLU A 308 5.12 4.34 -23.82
C GLU A 308 4.28 4.17 -22.54
N LEU A 309 3.16 3.43 -22.65
CA LEU A 309 2.35 3.01 -21.50
C LEU A 309 2.46 1.49 -21.32
N ASP A 310 1.37 0.77 -21.56
CA ASP A 310 1.20 -0.68 -21.47
C ASP A 310 1.66 -1.44 -22.75
N GLY A 311 2.46 -0.80 -23.60
CA GLY A 311 2.86 -1.32 -24.92
C GLY A 311 3.56 -2.68 -24.87
N ARG A 312 4.39 -2.92 -23.85
CA ARG A 312 5.13 -4.19 -23.70
C ARG A 312 4.25 -5.39 -23.44
N LEU A 313 3.18 -5.23 -22.65
CA LEU A 313 2.22 -6.30 -22.37
C LEU A 313 1.35 -6.58 -23.59
N LYS A 314 0.93 -5.53 -24.30
CA LYS A 314 0.23 -5.67 -25.59
C LYS A 314 1.07 -6.40 -26.62
N TYR A 315 2.38 -6.19 -26.63
CA TYR A 315 3.30 -6.94 -27.50
C TYR A 315 3.30 -8.44 -27.21
N VAL A 316 3.22 -8.87 -25.94
CA VAL A 316 3.03 -10.29 -25.59
C VAL A 316 1.73 -10.83 -26.18
N GLY A 317 0.64 -10.07 -26.07
CA GLY A 317 -0.65 -10.40 -26.69
C GLY A 317 -0.57 -10.53 -28.22
N ILE A 318 0.17 -9.64 -28.90
CA ILE A 318 0.41 -9.72 -30.35
C ILE A 318 1.18 -11.01 -30.71
N CYS A 319 2.21 -11.37 -29.95
CA CYS A 319 2.93 -12.63 -30.14
C CYS A 319 2.01 -13.84 -29.93
N ALA A 320 1.09 -13.77 -28.96
CA ALA A 320 0.10 -14.81 -28.71
C ALA A 320 -0.88 -14.96 -29.88
N LEU A 321 -1.40 -13.84 -30.41
CA LEU A 321 -2.26 -13.79 -31.59
C LEU A 321 -1.55 -14.33 -32.83
N PHE A 322 -0.26 -14.03 -33.00
CA PHE A 322 0.55 -14.57 -34.10
C PHE A 322 0.69 -16.10 -34.00
N CYS A 323 0.95 -16.65 -32.81
CA CYS A 323 0.97 -18.09 -32.59
C CYS A 323 -0.40 -18.74 -32.84
N LEU A 324 -1.49 -18.13 -32.39
CA LEU A 324 -2.85 -18.61 -32.66
C LEU A 324 -3.17 -18.60 -34.16
N HIS A 325 -2.85 -17.51 -34.86
CA HIS A 325 -3.00 -17.42 -36.31
C HIS A 325 -2.20 -18.52 -37.03
N TYR A 326 -0.95 -18.74 -36.61
CA TYR A 326 -0.13 -19.81 -37.16
C TYR A 326 -0.73 -21.20 -36.91
N GLN A 327 -1.26 -21.44 -35.71
CA GLN A 327 -1.89 -22.71 -35.35
C GLN A 327 -3.14 -23.00 -36.19
N LEU A 328 -3.96 -21.98 -36.44
CA LEU A 328 -5.19 -22.09 -37.22
C LEU A 328 -4.94 -22.39 -38.71
N TYR A 329 -3.97 -21.70 -39.33
CA TYR A 329 -3.84 -21.68 -40.79
C TYR A 329 -2.56 -22.34 -41.33
N ARG A 330 -1.54 -22.56 -40.49
CA ARG A 330 -0.25 -23.14 -40.89
C ARG A 330 0.48 -22.37 -41.99
N ILE A 331 0.32 -21.05 -42.02
CA ILE A 331 0.92 -20.18 -43.04
C ILE A 331 2.14 -19.44 -42.48
N ASP A 332 3.28 -19.61 -43.15
CA ASP A 332 4.56 -19.01 -42.77
C ASP A 332 4.71 -17.57 -43.32
N ASP A 333 4.19 -16.57 -42.59
CA ASP A 333 4.46 -15.16 -42.91
C ASP A 333 5.85 -14.72 -42.44
N LYS A 334 6.86 -14.99 -43.27
CA LYS A 334 8.27 -14.69 -42.95
C LYS A 334 8.54 -13.21 -42.70
N ARG A 335 7.77 -12.30 -43.31
CA ARG A 335 7.96 -10.85 -43.12
C ARG A 335 7.43 -10.44 -41.75
N LEU A 336 6.20 -10.85 -41.42
CA LEU A 336 5.60 -10.58 -40.12
C LEU A 336 6.42 -11.18 -38.97
N LEU A 337 6.88 -12.43 -39.12
CA LEU A 337 7.76 -13.08 -38.14
C LEU A 337 9.03 -12.26 -37.88
N LYS A 338 9.69 -11.74 -38.93
CA LYS A 338 10.89 -10.91 -38.78
C LYS A 338 10.59 -9.58 -38.09
N THR A 339 9.47 -8.93 -38.40
CA THR A 339 9.07 -7.68 -37.74
C THR A 339 8.76 -7.90 -36.26
N ILE A 340 8.06 -8.99 -35.91
CA ILE A 340 7.85 -9.38 -34.50
C ILE A 340 9.19 -9.66 -33.83
N TRP A 341 10.04 -10.48 -34.46
CA TRP A 341 11.34 -10.85 -33.91
C TRP A 341 12.16 -9.60 -33.56
N ASP A 342 12.31 -8.65 -34.48
CA ASP A 342 13.17 -7.47 -34.36
C ASP A 342 12.81 -6.51 -33.20
N VAL A 343 11.64 -6.66 -32.57
CA VAL A 343 11.27 -5.88 -31.37
C VAL A 343 12.27 -6.06 -30.22
N TYR A 344 13.01 -7.18 -30.17
CA TYR A 344 14.05 -7.41 -29.15
C TYR A 344 15.12 -6.30 -29.11
N LYS A 345 15.32 -5.58 -30.23
CA LYS A 345 16.29 -4.48 -30.33
C LYS A 345 15.89 -3.29 -29.45
N LYS A 346 14.59 -3.03 -29.32
CA LYS A 346 14.02 -1.97 -28.47
C LYS A 346 13.70 -2.47 -27.07
N VAL A 347 13.09 -3.65 -26.99
CA VAL A 347 12.63 -4.27 -25.73
C VAL A 347 13.25 -5.67 -25.61
N PRO A 348 14.44 -5.78 -24.99
CA PRO A 348 15.20 -7.04 -24.94
C PRO A 348 14.53 -8.11 -24.05
N ILE A 349 13.70 -7.67 -23.11
CA ILE A 349 12.95 -8.48 -22.16
C ILE A 349 11.66 -7.77 -21.75
N VAL A 350 10.61 -8.54 -21.48
CA VAL A 350 9.33 -8.03 -20.98
C VAL A 350 9.12 -8.54 -19.56
N TYR A 351 8.86 -7.61 -18.63
CA TYR A 351 8.41 -7.94 -17.29
C TYR A 351 6.91 -8.29 -17.33
N LEU A 352 6.52 -9.44 -16.78
CA LEU A 352 5.12 -9.85 -16.72
C LEU A 352 4.49 -9.47 -15.37
N CYS A 353 5.00 -10.04 -14.28
CA CYS A 353 4.52 -9.82 -12.92
C CYS A 353 5.51 -10.41 -11.91
N GLY A 354 5.52 -9.89 -10.68
CA GLY A 354 6.37 -10.40 -9.61
C GLY A 354 7.87 -10.43 -9.96
N ASN A 355 8.47 -11.61 -9.93
CA ASN A 355 9.83 -11.90 -10.41
C ASN A 355 9.85 -12.62 -11.79
N VAL A 356 8.72 -12.65 -12.49
CA VAL A 356 8.54 -13.38 -13.75
C VAL A 356 8.79 -12.47 -14.93
N SER A 357 9.71 -12.89 -15.79
CA SER A 357 10.08 -12.20 -17.02
C SER A 357 9.90 -13.10 -18.23
N TRP A 358 9.70 -12.48 -19.39
CA TRP A 358 9.36 -13.16 -20.62
C TRP A 358 10.13 -12.59 -21.80
N THR A 359 10.46 -13.45 -22.76
CA THR A 359 11.13 -13.03 -24.00
C THR A 359 10.44 -13.64 -25.21
N ALA A 360 10.15 -12.79 -26.20
CA ALA A 360 9.52 -13.22 -27.45
C ALA A 360 10.35 -14.27 -28.19
N SER A 361 11.69 -14.14 -28.16
CA SER A 361 12.58 -15.07 -28.85
C SER A 361 12.46 -16.49 -28.32
N LYS A 362 12.44 -16.66 -26.99
CA LYS A 362 12.31 -17.97 -26.34
C LYS A 362 10.92 -18.53 -26.61
N PHE A 363 9.89 -17.72 -26.35
CA PHE A 363 8.50 -18.12 -26.54
C PHE A 363 8.21 -18.62 -27.96
N LEU A 364 8.59 -17.87 -28.99
CA LEU A 364 8.32 -18.24 -30.38
C LEU A 364 9.03 -19.54 -30.78
N LEU A 365 10.26 -19.76 -30.30
CA LEU A 365 11.04 -20.97 -30.60
C LEU A 365 10.57 -22.19 -29.82
N ASP A 366 10.18 -22.02 -28.56
CA ASP A 366 9.62 -23.08 -27.73
C ASP A 366 8.29 -23.58 -28.31
N LYS A 367 7.49 -22.66 -28.88
CA LYS A 367 6.21 -23.00 -29.53
C LYS A 367 6.40 -23.60 -30.91
N TYR A 368 7.27 -23.03 -31.73
CA TYR A 368 7.48 -23.46 -33.10
C TYR A 368 8.99 -23.47 -33.45
N PRO A 369 9.69 -24.58 -33.17
CA PRO A 369 11.13 -24.70 -33.43
C PRO A 369 11.51 -24.47 -34.90
N GLN A 370 10.58 -24.71 -35.84
CA GLN A 370 10.78 -24.45 -37.27
C GLN A 370 11.07 -22.98 -37.61
N PHE A 371 10.66 -22.03 -36.76
CA PHE A 371 10.97 -20.62 -36.96
C PHE A 371 12.48 -20.34 -36.93
N ALA A 372 13.28 -21.17 -36.25
CA ALA A 372 14.74 -21.08 -36.29
C ALA A 372 15.31 -21.19 -37.72
N ARG A 373 14.66 -21.97 -38.60
CA ARG A 373 15.08 -22.12 -40.01
C ARG A 373 14.86 -20.84 -40.80
N VAL A 374 13.84 -20.06 -40.45
CA VAL A 374 13.51 -18.79 -41.11
C VAL A 374 14.41 -17.66 -40.60
N LEU A 375 14.82 -17.73 -39.33
CA LEU A 375 15.51 -16.65 -38.62
C LEU A 375 17.04 -16.66 -38.77
N ASP A 376 17.66 -17.71 -39.33
CA ASP A 376 19.12 -17.87 -39.47
C ASP A 376 19.92 -17.85 -38.15
N LYS A 377 21.11 -18.46 -38.16
CA LYS A 377 21.92 -18.63 -36.93
C LYS A 377 22.42 -17.28 -36.39
N LYS A 378 22.63 -16.30 -37.28
CA LYS A 378 23.19 -14.99 -36.91
C LYS A 378 22.14 -14.17 -36.16
N ALA A 379 20.88 -14.19 -36.58
CA ALA A 379 19.82 -13.47 -35.87
C ALA A 379 19.53 -14.09 -34.50
N LEU A 380 19.65 -15.41 -34.35
CA LEU A 380 19.52 -16.08 -33.06
C LEU A 380 20.59 -15.62 -32.06
N GLN A 381 21.87 -15.62 -32.48
CA GLN A 381 22.99 -15.16 -31.65
C GLN A 381 22.91 -13.65 -31.34
N ALA A 382 22.39 -12.86 -32.27
CA ALA A 382 22.24 -11.41 -32.09
C ALA A 382 21.30 -11.04 -30.94
N VAL A 383 20.31 -11.88 -30.59
CA VAL A 383 19.39 -11.60 -29.48
C VAL A 383 20.11 -11.61 -28.15
N GLU A 384 20.92 -12.63 -27.88
CA GLU A 384 21.65 -12.78 -26.62
C GLU A 384 22.71 -11.69 -26.46
N GLN A 385 23.48 -11.45 -27.53
CA GLN A 385 24.47 -10.37 -27.55
C GLN A 385 23.82 -9.00 -27.30
N GLN A 386 22.67 -8.73 -27.90
CA GLN A 386 21.94 -7.48 -27.71
C GLN A 386 21.49 -7.28 -26.26
N ARG A 387 21.09 -8.34 -25.53
CA ARG A 387 20.72 -8.23 -24.11
C ARG A 387 21.89 -7.78 -23.25
N ILE A 388 23.06 -8.39 -23.47
CA ILE A 388 24.29 -8.05 -22.75
C ILE A 388 24.70 -6.62 -23.06
N THR A 389 24.74 -6.24 -24.34
CA THR A 389 25.10 -4.89 -24.77
C THR A 389 24.09 -3.84 -24.28
N TYR A 390 22.79 -4.15 -24.29
CA TYR A 390 21.75 -3.26 -23.76
C TYR A 390 21.96 -3.01 -22.26
N LEU A 391 22.19 -4.06 -21.47
CA LEU A 391 22.42 -3.96 -20.04
C LEU A 391 23.67 -3.10 -19.74
N GLN A 392 24.80 -3.41 -20.38
CA GLN A 392 26.06 -2.66 -20.21
C GLN A 392 25.91 -1.17 -20.56
N ASN A 393 25.26 -0.87 -21.68
CA ASN A 393 25.01 0.51 -22.09
C ASN A 393 24.10 1.24 -21.10
N LYS A 394 23.02 0.60 -20.64
CA LYS A 394 22.10 1.19 -19.68
C LYS A 394 22.73 1.40 -18.30
N GLU A 395 23.52 0.46 -17.80
CA GLU A 395 24.29 0.64 -16.56
C GLU A 395 25.23 1.84 -16.65
N SER A 396 25.96 1.98 -17.77
CA SER A 396 26.93 3.07 -17.95
C SER A 396 26.30 4.47 -17.94
N LEU A 397 25.04 4.59 -18.36
CA LEU A 397 24.30 5.84 -18.43
C LEU A 397 23.33 6.04 -17.25
N LEU A 398 23.23 5.06 -16.35
CA LEU A 398 22.14 4.97 -15.38
C LEU A 398 22.05 6.17 -14.43
N ILE A 399 23.21 6.68 -13.97
CA ILE A 399 23.29 7.86 -13.10
C ILE A 399 22.81 9.11 -13.83
N LYS A 400 23.24 9.28 -15.09
CA LYS A 400 22.84 10.43 -15.92
C LYS A 400 21.34 10.38 -16.25
N ASP A 401 20.83 9.19 -16.57
CA ASP A 401 19.40 8.95 -16.81
C ASP A 401 18.58 9.24 -15.54
N LEU A 402 19.09 8.88 -14.35
CA LEU A 402 18.44 9.17 -13.07
C LEU A 402 18.37 10.68 -12.82
N GLN A 403 19.48 11.40 -12.99
CA GLN A 403 19.53 12.86 -12.79
C GLN A 403 18.54 13.57 -13.71
N LYS A 404 18.48 13.17 -14.98
CA LYS A 404 17.49 13.69 -15.93
C LYS A 404 16.07 13.41 -15.46
N SER A 405 15.77 12.15 -15.13
CA SER A 405 14.45 11.71 -14.67
C SER A 405 14.01 12.45 -13.41
N TYR A 406 14.93 12.67 -12.47
CA TYR A 406 14.71 13.42 -11.24
C TYR A 406 14.30 14.87 -11.53
N LEU A 407 15.06 15.57 -12.39
CA LEU A 407 14.75 16.95 -12.79
C LEU A 407 13.43 17.05 -13.55
N ASP A 408 13.15 16.10 -14.44
CA ASP A 408 11.90 16.05 -15.20
C ASP A 408 10.69 15.86 -14.27
N VAL A 409 10.79 14.95 -13.30
CA VAL A 409 9.75 14.73 -12.29
C VAL A 409 9.59 15.96 -11.39
N LEU A 410 10.67 16.57 -10.90
CA LEU A 410 10.60 17.80 -10.12
C LEU A 410 9.92 18.94 -10.88
N SER A 411 10.29 19.14 -12.15
CA SER A 411 9.65 20.13 -13.03
C SER A 411 8.15 19.86 -13.18
N TRP A 412 7.77 18.59 -13.36
CA TRP A 412 6.37 18.17 -13.39
C TRP A 412 5.64 18.44 -12.05
N LEU A 413 6.26 18.14 -10.91
CA LEU A 413 5.70 18.42 -9.58
C LEU A 413 5.40 19.90 -9.39
N VAL A 414 6.37 20.78 -9.70
CA VAL A 414 6.20 22.24 -9.60
C VAL A 414 5.07 22.73 -10.53
N ARG A 415 4.96 22.15 -11.72
CA ARG A 415 3.87 22.45 -12.66
C ARG A 415 2.51 21.96 -12.16
N MET A 416 2.45 20.81 -11.48
CA MET A 416 1.24 20.31 -10.83
C MET A 416 0.80 21.27 -9.71
N GLU A 417 1.71 21.64 -8.81
CA GLU A 417 1.42 22.59 -7.72
C GLU A 417 0.89 23.94 -8.23
N SER A 418 1.59 24.53 -9.20
CA SER A 418 1.20 25.83 -9.77
C SER A 418 -0.13 25.78 -10.52
N THR A 419 -0.44 24.67 -11.20
CA THR A 419 -1.70 24.53 -11.97
C THR A 419 -2.90 24.18 -11.08
N VAL A 420 -2.67 23.54 -9.93
CA VAL A 420 -3.73 23.25 -8.95
C VAL A 420 -4.12 24.49 -8.14
N THR A 421 -3.15 25.37 -7.87
CA THR A 421 -3.34 26.57 -7.03
C THR A 421 -3.91 27.79 -7.78
N THR A 422 -3.79 27.84 -9.11
CA THR A 422 -4.30 28.95 -9.94
C THR A 422 -5.77 28.76 -10.33
N ASP A 423 -6.68 29.36 -9.57
CA ASP A 423 -8.09 29.56 -9.97
C ASP A 423 -8.18 30.69 -11.03
N ASP A 424 -7.65 30.46 -12.23
CA ASP A 424 -7.71 31.46 -13.30
C ASP A 424 -9.15 31.60 -13.81
N ALA A 425 -9.85 32.64 -13.34
CA ALA A 425 -11.21 33.04 -13.69
C ALA A 425 -11.37 33.58 -15.13
N ASN A 426 -10.38 33.36 -16.02
CA ASN A 426 -10.40 33.90 -17.38
C ASN A 426 -11.12 32.96 -18.35
N GLN A 427 -12.43 33.18 -18.51
CA GLN A 427 -13.38 32.34 -19.26
C GLN A 427 -13.07 32.18 -20.76
N ASN A 428 -12.19 32.99 -21.35
CA ASN A 428 -11.92 33.00 -22.80
C ASN A 428 -10.76 32.08 -23.25
N ALA A 429 -10.03 31.43 -22.32
CA ALA A 429 -8.91 30.52 -22.64
C ALA A 429 -9.18 29.04 -22.28
N LEU A 430 -10.45 28.67 -22.09
CA LEU A 430 -10.87 27.39 -21.50
C LEU A 430 -10.37 26.15 -22.25
N ALA A 431 -10.36 26.17 -23.59
CA ALA A 431 -9.88 25.03 -24.38
C ALA A 431 -8.36 24.79 -24.25
N ASN A 432 -7.58 25.87 -24.24
CA ASN A 432 -6.12 25.80 -24.06
C ASN A 432 -5.76 25.35 -22.64
N ASP A 433 -6.52 25.80 -21.64
CA ASP A 433 -6.37 25.35 -20.25
C ASP A 433 -6.67 23.85 -20.10
N VAL A 434 -7.76 23.35 -20.68
CA VAL A 434 -8.11 21.91 -20.68
C VAL A 434 -7.01 21.07 -21.36
N LEU A 435 -6.47 21.53 -22.50
CA LEU A 435 -5.37 20.83 -23.18
C LEU A 435 -4.08 20.83 -22.35
N LYS A 436 -3.75 21.95 -21.69
CA LYS A 436 -2.59 22.04 -20.78
C LYS A 436 -2.74 21.07 -19.60
N LYS A 437 -3.92 21.03 -18.98
CA LYS A 437 -4.25 20.09 -17.88
C LYS A 437 -4.20 18.64 -18.34
N THR A 438 -4.74 18.32 -19.52
CA THR A 438 -4.65 16.99 -20.14
C THR A 438 -3.20 16.56 -20.31
N SER A 439 -2.38 17.44 -20.88
CA SER A 439 -0.96 17.17 -21.10
C SER A 439 -0.23 16.93 -19.78
N LEU A 440 -0.53 17.71 -18.74
CA LEU A 440 0.11 17.60 -17.43
C LEU A 440 -0.23 16.28 -16.72
N LEU A 441 -1.49 15.84 -16.76
CA LEU A 441 -1.93 14.54 -16.22
C LEU A 441 -1.32 13.36 -17.01
N MET A 442 -1.26 13.46 -18.34
CA MET A 442 -0.63 12.40 -19.14
C MET A 442 0.89 12.37 -18.93
N GLN A 443 1.54 13.52 -18.76
CA GLN A 443 2.99 13.62 -18.51
C GLN A 443 3.40 12.88 -17.24
N GLY A 444 2.69 13.06 -16.12
CA GLY A 444 3.01 12.33 -14.89
C GLY A 444 2.84 10.82 -15.05
N LEU A 445 1.82 10.38 -15.82
CA LEU A 445 1.64 8.97 -16.14
C LEU A 445 2.78 8.42 -17.01
N PHE A 446 3.23 9.17 -18.02
CA PHE A 446 4.38 8.81 -18.85
C PHE A 446 5.69 8.73 -18.05
N HIS A 447 5.91 9.66 -17.12
CA HIS A 447 7.04 9.56 -16.18
C HIS A 447 6.94 8.27 -15.36
N ALA A 448 5.78 7.96 -14.77
CA ALA A 448 5.60 6.74 -13.99
C ALA A 448 5.92 5.47 -14.80
N TYR A 449 5.38 5.32 -16.01
CA TYR A 449 5.69 4.17 -16.86
C TYR A 449 7.17 4.11 -17.27
N THR A 450 7.79 5.24 -17.59
CA THR A 450 9.22 5.29 -17.95
C THR A 450 10.11 4.79 -16.81
N LEU A 451 9.87 5.26 -15.58
CA LEU A 451 10.63 4.84 -14.40
C LEU A 451 10.38 3.36 -14.09
N SER A 452 9.12 2.93 -14.11
CA SER A 452 8.72 1.54 -13.84
C SER A 452 9.32 0.57 -14.87
N HIS A 453 9.22 0.89 -16.15
CA HIS A 453 9.84 0.08 -17.21
C HIS A 453 11.35 0.00 -17.03
N THR A 454 12.01 1.10 -16.66
CA THR A 454 13.47 1.12 -16.45
C THR A 454 13.86 0.16 -15.33
N VAL A 455 13.21 0.27 -14.16
CA VAL A 455 13.51 -0.59 -13.00
C VAL A 455 13.20 -2.05 -13.30
N LYS A 456 11.99 -2.35 -13.78
CA LYS A 456 11.53 -3.71 -14.07
C LYS A 456 12.39 -4.37 -15.16
N THR A 457 12.82 -3.63 -16.18
CA THR A 457 13.70 -4.18 -17.24
C THR A 457 15.08 -4.53 -16.71
N LEU A 458 15.70 -3.65 -15.92
CA LEU A 458 17.05 -3.90 -15.39
C LEU A 458 17.07 -5.08 -14.44
N ILE A 459 16.14 -5.14 -13.47
CA ILE A 459 16.00 -6.28 -12.55
C ILE A 459 15.77 -7.57 -13.35
N SER A 460 14.86 -7.54 -14.33
CA SER A 460 14.58 -8.72 -15.17
C SER A 460 15.80 -9.18 -15.99
N LEU A 461 16.59 -8.26 -16.53
CA LEU A 461 17.81 -8.58 -17.29
C LEU A 461 18.87 -9.22 -16.40
N HIS A 462 19.12 -8.65 -15.23
CA HIS A 462 20.07 -9.22 -14.27
C HIS A 462 19.66 -10.63 -13.83
N SER A 463 18.37 -10.81 -13.50
CA SER A 463 17.81 -12.12 -13.14
C SER A 463 17.95 -13.13 -14.29
N THR A 464 17.57 -12.75 -15.52
CA THR A 464 17.60 -13.64 -16.69
C THR A 464 19.02 -13.99 -17.15
N LEU A 465 19.95 -13.04 -17.08
CA LEU A 465 21.35 -13.25 -17.44
C LEU A 465 22.16 -13.86 -16.28
N GLN A 466 21.54 -14.04 -15.10
CA GLN A 466 22.19 -14.52 -13.88
C GLN A 466 23.43 -13.69 -13.49
N LEU A 467 23.36 -12.37 -13.73
CA LEU A 467 24.42 -11.42 -13.39
C LEU A 467 24.07 -10.66 -12.11
N PRO A 468 24.93 -10.66 -11.08
CA PRO A 468 24.65 -9.95 -9.83
C PRO A 468 24.53 -8.44 -10.07
N ILE A 469 23.57 -7.80 -9.41
CA ILE A 469 23.41 -6.35 -9.47
C ILE A 469 24.45 -5.70 -8.56
N LYS A 470 25.23 -4.75 -9.10
CA LYS A 470 26.21 -4.00 -8.31
C LYS A 470 25.49 -3.16 -7.24
N PRO A 471 26.06 -2.99 -6.02
CA PRO A 471 25.44 -2.18 -4.96
C PRO A 471 25.06 -0.76 -5.41
N GLU A 472 25.95 -0.10 -6.17
CA GLU A 472 25.71 1.23 -6.73
C GLU A 472 24.48 1.26 -7.66
N CYS A 473 24.33 0.24 -8.50
CA CYS A 473 23.17 0.09 -9.39
C CYS A 473 21.89 -0.14 -8.57
N MET A 474 21.93 -0.97 -7.53
CA MET A 474 20.78 -1.21 -6.65
C MET A 474 20.31 0.07 -5.95
N LEU A 475 21.23 0.88 -5.42
CA LEU A 475 20.89 2.16 -4.80
C LEU A 475 20.17 3.10 -5.79
N ILE A 476 20.61 3.12 -7.05
CA ILE A 476 19.95 3.89 -8.11
C ILE A 476 18.55 3.33 -8.42
N LEU A 477 18.36 2.01 -8.44
CA LEU A 477 17.03 1.40 -8.63
C LEU A 477 16.06 1.75 -7.49
N TYR A 478 16.56 1.82 -6.25
CA TYR A 478 15.77 2.34 -5.13
C TYR A 478 15.39 3.82 -5.34
N ARG A 479 16.29 4.65 -5.87
CA ARG A 479 15.97 6.04 -6.22
C ARG A 479 14.87 6.15 -7.28
N TYR A 480 14.89 5.31 -8.30
CA TYR A 480 13.79 5.25 -9.27
C TYR A 480 12.46 4.84 -8.62
N THR A 481 12.51 3.90 -7.68
CA THR A 481 11.34 3.46 -6.92
C THR A 481 10.76 4.57 -6.05
N GLU A 482 11.60 5.34 -5.36
CA GLU A 482 11.15 6.51 -4.60
C GLU A 482 10.42 7.51 -5.52
N LEU A 483 10.97 7.79 -6.70
CA LEU A 483 10.34 8.69 -7.66
C LEU A 483 8.98 8.18 -8.17
N LEU A 484 8.80 6.87 -8.31
CA LEU A 484 7.49 6.28 -8.63
C LEU A 484 6.46 6.61 -7.54
N LYS A 485 6.84 6.47 -6.26
CA LYS A 485 5.97 6.77 -5.13
C LYS A 485 5.72 8.27 -4.96
N VAL A 486 6.70 9.12 -5.27
CA VAL A 486 6.51 10.57 -5.33
C VAL A 486 5.41 10.94 -6.34
N ILE A 487 5.41 10.33 -7.53
CA ILE A 487 4.39 10.57 -8.55
C ILE A 487 3.01 10.10 -8.07
N GLU A 488 2.92 8.87 -7.56
CA GLU A 488 1.68 8.30 -7.04
C GLU A 488 1.06 9.15 -5.93
N ILE A 489 1.87 9.52 -4.94
CA ILE A 489 1.45 10.34 -3.80
C ILE A 489 1.06 11.74 -4.25
N THR A 490 1.70 12.30 -5.28
CA THR A 490 1.32 13.61 -5.81
C THR A 490 -0.06 13.58 -6.44
N TYR A 491 -0.39 12.54 -7.22
CA TYR A 491 -1.75 12.36 -7.74
C TYR A 491 -2.77 12.17 -6.63
N HIS A 492 -2.42 11.37 -5.63
CA HIS A 492 -3.30 11.16 -4.49
C HIS A 492 -3.53 12.46 -3.73
N ARG A 493 -2.47 13.20 -3.39
CA ARG A 493 -2.53 14.48 -2.66
C ARG A 493 -3.38 15.53 -3.37
N HIS A 494 -3.37 15.53 -4.69
CA HIS A 494 -4.14 16.49 -5.50
C HIS A 494 -5.44 15.90 -6.05
N ALA A 495 -5.90 14.73 -5.57
CA ALA A 495 -7.06 14.02 -6.13
C ALA A 495 -8.32 14.90 -6.18
N MET A 496 -8.58 15.70 -5.13
CA MET A 496 -9.72 16.61 -5.04
C MET A 496 -9.68 17.71 -6.12
N ALA A 497 -8.51 18.27 -6.37
CA ALA A 497 -8.31 19.30 -7.39
C ALA A 497 -8.34 18.73 -8.82
N ILE A 498 -7.88 17.49 -8.99
CA ILE A 498 -7.80 16.82 -10.29
C ILE A 498 -9.17 16.26 -10.72
N ALA A 499 -10.03 15.83 -9.80
CA ALA A 499 -11.35 15.26 -10.09
C ALA A 499 -12.18 16.08 -11.11
N PRO A 500 -12.36 17.42 -10.98
CA PRO A 500 -13.09 18.21 -11.98
C PRO A 500 -12.37 18.33 -13.33
N TYR A 501 -11.05 18.11 -13.37
CA TYR A 501 -10.28 18.12 -14.62
C TYR A 501 -10.62 16.92 -15.48
N PHE A 502 -10.72 15.72 -14.92
CA PHE A 502 -11.10 14.51 -15.67
C PHE A 502 -12.39 14.71 -16.46
N ASN A 503 -13.42 15.21 -15.78
CA ASN A 503 -14.72 15.48 -16.38
C ASN A 503 -14.66 16.52 -17.51
N SER A 504 -13.96 17.63 -17.27
CA SER A 504 -13.80 18.71 -18.28
C SER A 504 -13.04 18.22 -19.52
N ILE A 505 -11.96 17.45 -19.31
CA ILE A 505 -11.11 16.91 -20.37
C ILE A 505 -11.89 15.87 -21.18
N MET A 506 -12.58 14.96 -20.50
CA MET A 506 -13.41 13.94 -21.14
C MET A 506 -14.49 14.60 -22.01
N GLN A 507 -15.20 15.60 -21.50
CA GLN A 507 -16.21 16.31 -22.26
C GLN A 507 -15.62 17.02 -23.50
N TYR A 508 -14.47 17.69 -23.35
CA TYR A 508 -13.80 18.36 -24.47
C TYR A 508 -13.48 17.38 -25.61
N HIS A 509 -12.88 16.24 -25.29
CA HIS A 509 -12.53 15.23 -26.28
C HIS A 509 -13.78 14.55 -26.89
N SER A 510 -14.80 14.26 -26.10
CA SER A 510 -16.08 13.73 -26.60
C SER A 510 -16.76 14.70 -27.56
N GLN A 511 -16.78 16.00 -27.26
CA GLN A 511 -17.35 17.00 -28.17
C GLN A 511 -16.54 17.16 -29.46
N ARG A 512 -15.20 17.08 -29.39
CA ARG A 512 -14.35 17.04 -30.59
C ARG A 512 -14.70 15.84 -31.48
N LEU A 513 -14.91 14.67 -30.90
CA LEU A 513 -15.31 13.47 -31.63
C LEU A 513 -16.72 13.58 -32.21
N LEU A 514 -17.69 14.08 -31.44
CA LEU A 514 -19.07 14.31 -31.89
C LEU A 514 -19.12 15.24 -33.11
N LYS A 515 -18.30 16.30 -33.14
CA LYS A 515 -18.17 17.19 -34.31
C LYS A 515 -17.74 16.42 -35.56
N ILE A 516 -16.75 15.54 -35.46
CA ILE A 516 -16.24 14.76 -36.60
C ILE A 516 -17.30 13.75 -37.08
N ILE A 517 -17.97 13.05 -36.15
CA ILE A 517 -19.04 12.10 -36.47
C ILE A 517 -20.23 12.81 -37.14
N ALA A 518 -20.60 14.00 -36.67
CA ALA A 518 -21.65 14.80 -37.29
C ALA A 518 -21.30 15.16 -38.76
N ILE A 519 -20.03 15.46 -39.05
CA ILE A 519 -19.56 15.72 -40.41
C ILE A 519 -19.61 14.43 -41.25
N ALA A 520 -19.16 13.30 -40.71
CA ALA A 520 -19.22 12.00 -41.39
C ALA A 520 -20.66 11.59 -41.74
N LYS A 521 -21.61 11.73 -40.81
CA LYS A 521 -23.04 11.50 -41.06
C LYS A 521 -23.58 12.41 -42.15
N LYS A 522 -23.27 13.71 -42.10
CA LYS A 522 -23.70 14.68 -43.12
C LYS A 522 -23.26 14.26 -44.53
N ARG A 523 -22.01 13.81 -44.69
CA ARG A 523 -21.47 13.34 -45.99
C ARG A 523 -22.23 12.15 -46.56
N ILE A 524 -22.72 11.25 -45.71
CA ILE A 524 -23.54 10.10 -46.13
C ILE A 524 -24.95 10.57 -46.55
N THR A 525 -25.56 11.45 -45.76
CA THR A 525 -26.94 11.93 -46.01
C THR A 525 -27.05 12.96 -47.13
N SER A 526 -25.96 13.67 -47.47
CA SER A 526 -25.93 14.67 -48.54
C SER A 526 -25.62 14.09 -49.92
N ALA A 527 -25.36 12.78 -50.02
CA ALA A 527 -25.18 12.11 -51.30
C ALA A 527 -26.50 12.20 -52.10
N THR A 528 -26.39 12.59 -53.37
CA THR A 528 -27.46 13.13 -54.23
C THR A 528 -28.60 12.15 -54.55
N ASP A 529 -28.45 10.87 -54.20
CA ASP A 529 -29.44 9.82 -54.47
C ASP A 529 -30.30 9.54 -53.23
N LYS A 530 -31.62 9.76 -53.34
CA LYS A 530 -32.62 9.46 -52.28
C LYS A 530 -32.78 7.95 -51.97
N ARG A 531 -31.94 7.06 -52.53
CA ARG A 531 -31.94 5.62 -52.27
C ARG A 531 -30.66 5.24 -51.54
N PHE A 532 -30.75 5.05 -50.22
CA PHE A 532 -29.65 4.53 -49.43
C PHE A 532 -29.39 3.05 -49.77
N THR A 533 -28.13 2.70 -49.99
CA THR A 533 -27.68 1.30 -50.05
C THR A 533 -27.70 0.68 -48.66
N ASP A 534 -27.86 -0.65 -48.56
CA ASP A 534 -27.84 -1.37 -47.28
C ASP A 534 -26.57 -1.05 -46.46
N LYS A 535 -25.42 -0.94 -47.14
CA LYS A 535 -24.14 -0.52 -46.54
C LYS A 535 -24.20 0.89 -45.93
N GLN A 536 -24.85 1.85 -46.59
CA GLN A 536 -25.00 3.21 -46.06
C GLN A 536 -25.93 3.24 -44.84
N VAL A 537 -26.98 2.40 -44.81
CA VAL A 537 -27.88 2.27 -43.66
C VAL A 537 -27.14 1.67 -42.46
N ASP A 538 -26.36 0.61 -42.67
CA ASP A 538 -25.52 -0.02 -41.64
C ASP A 538 -24.53 0.99 -41.03
N VAL A 539 -23.81 1.72 -41.89
CA VAL A 539 -22.81 2.72 -41.48
C VAL A 539 -23.47 3.87 -40.73
N LEU A 540 -24.62 4.37 -41.20
CA LEU A 540 -25.34 5.45 -40.54
C LEU A 540 -25.86 5.03 -39.16
N ALA A 541 -26.43 3.83 -39.04
CA ALA A 541 -26.89 3.28 -37.76
C ALA A 541 -25.73 3.15 -36.76
N ALA A 542 -24.56 2.68 -37.21
CA ALA A 542 -23.38 2.56 -36.37
C ALA A 542 -22.83 3.92 -35.93
N LEU A 543 -22.85 4.94 -36.79
CA LEU A 543 -22.46 6.31 -36.42
C LEU A 543 -23.45 6.96 -35.44
N VAL A 544 -24.74 6.64 -35.53
CA VAL A 544 -25.76 7.07 -34.54
C VAL A 544 -25.50 6.42 -33.19
N LEU A 545 -25.15 5.13 -33.15
CA LEU A 545 -24.76 4.46 -31.91
C LEU A 545 -23.49 5.08 -31.30
N ALA A 546 -22.48 5.35 -32.12
CA ALA A 546 -21.25 6.00 -31.68
C ALA A 546 -21.51 7.39 -31.08
N GLU A 547 -22.39 8.18 -31.69
CA GLU A 547 -22.85 9.47 -31.16
C GLU A 547 -23.60 9.32 -29.82
N PHE A 548 -24.50 8.33 -29.71
CA PHE A 548 -25.22 8.03 -28.47
C PHE A 548 -24.27 7.70 -27.32
N CYS A 549 -23.22 6.90 -27.57
CA CYS A 549 -22.22 6.56 -26.58
C CYS A 549 -21.45 7.80 -26.08
N LEU A 550 -21.04 8.69 -26.99
CA LEU A 550 -20.28 9.92 -26.66
C LEU A 550 -21.11 11.01 -25.98
N ASN A 551 -22.43 11.03 -26.18
CA ASN A 551 -23.31 11.97 -25.49
C ASN A 551 -23.50 11.62 -24.00
N GLY A 552 -23.15 10.41 -23.58
CA GLY A 552 -23.16 9.98 -22.18
C GLY A 552 -21.82 10.16 -21.47
N PRO A 553 -21.69 9.64 -20.23
CA PRO A 553 -20.42 9.65 -19.51
C PRO A 553 -19.36 8.79 -20.22
N CYS A 554 -18.08 9.16 -20.11
CA CYS A 554 -16.98 8.41 -20.75
C CYS A 554 -16.57 7.17 -19.93
N THR A 555 -17.49 6.21 -19.79
CA THR A 555 -17.25 4.91 -19.13
C THR A 555 -16.48 3.95 -20.05
N LYS A 556 -15.81 2.94 -19.46
CA LYS A 556 -15.04 1.93 -20.21
C LYS A 556 -15.95 1.15 -21.17
N GLU A 557 -17.19 0.93 -20.76
CA GLU A 557 -18.25 0.23 -21.49
C GLU A 557 -18.72 1.04 -22.70
N ARG A 558 -19.02 2.34 -22.53
CA ARG A 558 -19.42 3.21 -23.63
C ARG A 558 -18.31 3.43 -24.64
N LEU A 559 -17.05 3.54 -24.19
CA LEU A 559 -15.90 3.64 -25.09
C LEU A 559 -15.65 2.35 -25.89
N LEU A 560 -15.90 1.18 -25.29
CA LEU A 560 -15.86 -0.10 -26.00
C LEU A 560 -16.94 -0.17 -27.09
N ILE A 561 -18.19 0.14 -26.75
CA ILE A 561 -19.29 0.16 -27.71
C ILE A 561 -19.01 1.18 -28.81
N PHE A 562 -18.50 2.36 -28.43
CA PHE A 562 -18.06 3.38 -29.38
C PHE A 562 -17.02 2.83 -30.36
N ARG A 563 -15.98 2.14 -29.90
CA ARG A 563 -14.94 1.58 -30.80
C ARG A 563 -15.53 0.57 -31.77
N LEU A 564 -16.37 -0.34 -31.28
CA LEU A 564 -17.05 -1.31 -32.12
C LEU A 564 -17.92 -0.60 -33.16
N ALA A 565 -18.82 0.29 -32.72
CA ALA A 565 -19.71 1.05 -33.59
C ALA A 565 -18.94 1.92 -34.60
N PHE A 566 -17.83 2.54 -34.19
CA PHE A 566 -17.01 3.36 -35.07
C PHE A 566 -16.31 2.53 -36.17
N SER A 567 -15.83 1.31 -35.84
CA SER A 567 -15.31 0.37 -36.85
C SER A 567 -16.36 0.03 -37.93
N PHE A 568 -17.63 -0.08 -37.57
CA PHE A 568 -18.72 -0.22 -38.54
C PHE A 568 -18.97 1.09 -39.31
N GLY A 569 -18.92 2.22 -38.62
CA GLY A 569 -19.14 3.56 -39.18
C GLY A 569 -18.04 4.04 -40.15
N SER A 570 -16.84 3.48 -40.10
CA SER A 570 -15.69 3.91 -40.91
C SER A 570 -15.57 3.21 -42.27
N ARG A 571 -16.39 2.18 -42.55
CA ARG A 571 -16.26 1.32 -43.74
C ARG A 571 -16.34 2.04 -45.09
N LEU A 572 -17.12 3.12 -45.17
CA LEU A 572 -17.28 3.92 -46.40
C LEU A 572 -16.20 5.00 -46.57
N LYS A 573 -15.12 4.97 -45.76
CA LYS A 573 -14.06 6.00 -45.74
C LYS A 573 -14.65 7.42 -45.65
N THR A 574 -15.71 7.53 -44.85
CA THR A 574 -16.49 8.76 -44.67
C THR A 574 -15.70 9.84 -43.94
N CYS A 575 -14.73 9.44 -43.12
CA CYS A 575 -13.73 10.29 -42.49
C CYS A 575 -12.46 10.33 -43.34
N ARG A 576 -11.84 11.51 -43.45
CA ARG A 576 -10.54 11.71 -44.08
C ARG A 576 -9.41 11.18 -43.19
N GLU A 577 -8.21 11.00 -43.75
CA GLU A 577 -7.06 10.46 -42.99
C GLU A 577 -6.67 11.33 -41.80
N ASP A 578 -6.71 12.66 -41.94
CA ASP A 578 -6.47 13.63 -40.86
C ASP A 578 -7.55 13.54 -39.76
N GLU A 579 -8.81 13.37 -40.15
CA GLU A 579 -9.92 13.16 -39.21
C GLU A 579 -9.79 11.82 -38.47
N MET A 580 -9.39 10.75 -39.17
CA MET A 580 -9.13 9.44 -38.57
C MET A 580 -7.99 9.51 -37.54
N ALA A 581 -6.89 10.19 -37.88
CA ALA A 581 -5.79 10.42 -36.95
C ALA A 581 -6.24 11.22 -35.71
N ALA A 582 -7.06 12.26 -35.90
CA ALA A 582 -7.64 13.04 -34.82
C ALA A 582 -8.59 12.22 -33.92
N ILE A 583 -9.37 11.31 -34.50
CA ILE A 583 -10.24 10.40 -33.76
C ILE A 583 -9.41 9.44 -32.90
N GLU A 584 -8.41 8.77 -33.50
CA GLU A 584 -7.54 7.86 -32.75
C GLU A 584 -6.79 8.56 -31.62
N GLU A 585 -6.31 9.79 -31.85
CA GLU A 585 -5.66 10.60 -30.82
C GLU A 585 -6.60 10.90 -29.64
N ALA A 586 -7.82 11.38 -29.93
CA ALA A 586 -8.81 11.71 -28.91
C ALA A 586 -9.30 10.47 -28.15
N LEU A 587 -9.53 9.34 -28.84
CA LEU A 587 -9.93 8.09 -28.20
C LEU A 587 -8.84 7.54 -27.28
N ARG A 588 -7.58 7.52 -27.71
CA ARG A 588 -6.47 7.07 -26.84
C ARG A 588 -6.37 7.88 -25.56
N LYS A 589 -6.65 9.19 -25.63
CA LYS A 589 -6.73 10.07 -24.45
C LYS A 589 -7.93 9.71 -23.58
N LEU A 590 -9.13 9.61 -24.15
CA LEU A 590 -10.35 9.25 -23.41
C LEU A 590 -10.21 7.91 -22.68
N GLU A 591 -9.68 6.88 -23.34
CA GLU A 591 -9.48 5.57 -22.73
C GLU A 591 -8.42 5.57 -21.63
N SER A 592 -7.33 6.32 -21.84
CA SER A 592 -6.31 6.46 -20.81
C SER A 592 -6.83 7.21 -19.58
N LEU A 593 -7.73 8.16 -19.77
CA LEU A 593 -8.40 8.87 -18.68
C LEU A 593 -9.47 8.01 -18.00
N ALA A 594 -10.26 7.24 -18.76
CA ALA A 594 -11.26 6.32 -18.22
C ALA A 594 -10.66 5.16 -17.42
N ALA A 595 -9.41 4.79 -17.72
CA ALA A 595 -8.64 3.79 -16.99
C ALA A 595 -7.49 4.40 -16.17
N PHE A 596 -7.54 5.69 -15.85
CA PHE A 596 -6.38 6.42 -15.30
C PHE A 596 -5.89 5.85 -13.97
N SER A 597 -6.80 5.63 -13.01
CA SER A 597 -6.46 5.09 -11.68
C SER A 597 -5.78 3.71 -11.79
N GLU A 598 -6.30 2.84 -12.66
CA GLU A 598 -5.74 1.51 -12.91
C GLU A 598 -4.35 1.60 -13.57
N LYS A 599 -4.19 2.46 -14.59
CA LYS A 599 -2.90 2.67 -15.25
C LYS A 599 -1.85 3.27 -14.31
N LEU A 600 -2.25 4.23 -13.47
CA LEU A 600 -1.37 4.84 -12.47
C LEU A 600 -0.92 3.79 -11.45
N HIS A 601 -1.87 3.01 -10.91
CA HIS A 601 -1.56 1.91 -9.98
C HIS A 601 -0.61 0.89 -10.61
N ASN A 602 -0.87 0.43 -11.84
CA ASN A 602 -0.01 -0.55 -12.52
C ASN A 602 1.39 0.00 -12.84
N ALA A 603 1.51 1.30 -13.10
CA ALA A 603 2.80 1.96 -13.31
C ALA A 603 3.57 2.14 -11.99
N CYS A 604 2.89 2.47 -10.90
CA CYS A 604 3.51 2.73 -9.59
C CYS A 604 3.58 1.50 -8.67
N ASP A 605 3.08 0.33 -9.11
CA ASP A 605 3.19 -0.93 -8.38
C ASP A 605 4.65 -1.40 -8.29
N THR A 606 5.13 -1.44 -7.05
CA THR A 606 6.48 -1.83 -6.64
C THR A 606 6.54 -3.18 -5.95
N THR A 607 5.53 -4.05 -6.14
CA THR A 607 5.50 -5.42 -5.58
C THR A 607 6.77 -6.23 -5.87
N PHE A 608 7.48 -5.95 -6.98
CA PHE A 608 8.76 -6.59 -7.31
C PHE A 608 9.85 -6.42 -6.25
N ILE A 609 9.76 -5.41 -5.37
CA ILE A 609 10.73 -5.19 -4.29
C ILE A 609 10.69 -6.30 -3.24
N TYR A 610 9.57 -7.02 -3.11
CA TYR A 610 9.46 -8.15 -2.19
C TYR A 610 10.61 -9.15 -2.38
N TRP A 611 10.96 -9.50 -3.63
CA TRP A 611 12.05 -10.44 -3.91
C TRP A 611 13.44 -9.83 -3.78
N GLU A 612 13.56 -8.49 -3.83
CA GLU A 612 14.83 -7.77 -3.70
C GLU A 612 15.06 -7.22 -2.28
N GLN A 613 14.21 -7.60 -1.31
CA GLN A 613 14.18 -7.02 0.03
C GLN A 613 15.50 -7.11 0.81
N ASN A 614 16.35 -8.11 0.52
CA ASN A 614 17.67 -8.24 1.16
C ASN A 614 18.59 -7.04 0.89
N SER A 615 18.36 -6.34 -0.22
CA SER A 615 19.11 -5.13 -0.58
C SER A 615 18.62 -3.88 0.17
N PHE A 616 17.51 -3.95 0.92
CA PHE A 616 16.99 -2.84 1.72
C PHE A 616 17.99 -2.39 2.80
N ARG A 617 18.77 -3.32 3.35
CA ARG A 617 19.91 -3.01 4.22
C ARG A 617 20.86 -1.99 3.58
N LEU A 618 21.25 -2.22 2.32
CA LEU A 618 22.22 -1.36 1.62
C LEU A 618 21.66 0.06 1.45
N TYR A 619 20.36 0.14 1.16
CA TYR A 619 19.64 1.40 1.07
C TYR A 619 19.66 2.19 2.39
N LEU A 620 19.35 1.53 3.52
CA LEU A 620 19.34 2.19 4.83
C LEU A 620 20.72 2.74 5.20
N GLN A 621 21.78 1.96 4.93
CA GLN A 621 23.16 2.37 5.17
C GLN A 621 23.54 3.57 4.30
N ASP A 622 23.18 3.57 3.00
CA ASP A 622 23.44 4.70 2.10
C ASP A 622 22.68 5.98 2.51
N LEU A 623 21.43 5.85 2.91
CA LEU A 623 20.60 6.96 3.38
C LEU A 623 21.26 7.63 4.60
N PHE A 624 21.73 6.82 5.55
CA PHE A 624 22.44 7.30 6.73
C PHE A 624 23.79 7.94 6.38
N LEU A 625 24.51 7.43 5.37
CA LEU A 625 25.78 7.99 4.94
C LEU A 625 25.62 9.34 4.23
N THR A 626 24.55 9.52 3.47
CA THR A 626 24.35 10.71 2.63
C THR A 626 23.65 11.85 3.39
N VAL A 627 22.80 11.53 4.38
CA VAL A 627 21.96 12.47 5.16
C VAL A 627 21.30 13.55 4.28
N ARG A 628 20.76 13.13 3.14
CA ARG A 628 20.00 14.00 2.23
C ARG A 628 18.57 13.50 2.12
N ASP A 629 17.64 14.43 2.32
CA ASP A 629 16.18 14.26 2.19
C ASP A 629 15.61 13.11 3.03
N PRO A 630 15.56 13.24 4.37
CA PRO A 630 15.04 12.20 5.29
C PRO A 630 13.63 11.70 4.96
N HIS A 631 12.78 12.55 4.37
CA HIS A 631 11.42 12.21 3.95
C HIS A 631 11.33 11.06 2.94
N ARG A 632 12.45 10.70 2.29
CA ARG A 632 12.54 9.53 1.41
C ARG A 632 12.12 8.23 2.07
N LEU A 633 12.23 8.15 3.40
CA LEU A 633 11.74 7.01 4.17
C LEU A 633 10.24 6.75 3.94
N HIS A 634 9.40 7.78 3.84
CA HIS A 634 7.98 7.56 3.54
C HIS A 634 7.77 6.87 2.18
N TYR A 635 8.54 7.28 1.16
CA TYR A 635 8.41 6.72 -0.19
C TYR A 635 8.84 5.26 -0.24
N ILE A 636 9.95 4.89 0.41
CA ILE A 636 10.42 3.51 0.38
C ILE A 636 9.53 2.58 1.22
N PHE A 637 9.02 3.02 2.37
CA PHE A 637 8.08 2.23 3.17
C PHE A 637 6.73 2.06 2.45
N ALA A 638 6.27 3.09 1.73
CA ALA A 638 5.12 2.95 0.83
C ALA A 638 5.39 1.92 -0.27
N ALA A 639 6.58 1.91 -0.86
CA ALA A 639 6.95 0.93 -1.89
C ALA A 639 7.04 -0.51 -1.38
N LEU A 640 7.56 -0.72 -0.16
CA LEU A 640 7.61 -2.03 0.50
C LEU A 640 6.21 -2.56 0.83
N ARG A 641 5.23 -1.67 1.04
CA ARG A 641 3.85 -2.03 1.41
C ARG A 641 3.01 -2.52 0.22
N ASP A 642 3.35 -2.21 -1.02
CA ASP A 642 2.54 -2.55 -2.20
C ASP A 642 2.19 -4.04 -2.31
N CYS A 643 3.12 -4.91 -1.91
CA CYS A 643 2.96 -6.34 -1.98
C CYS A 643 1.83 -6.87 -1.07
N VAL A 644 1.34 -6.10 -0.08
CA VAL A 644 0.31 -6.53 0.88
C VAL A 644 -0.97 -7.00 0.20
N SER A 645 -1.40 -6.33 -0.86
CA SER A 645 -2.60 -6.73 -1.61
C SER A 645 -2.44 -8.12 -2.24
N SER A 646 -1.25 -8.39 -2.78
CA SER A 646 -0.84 -9.68 -3.34
C SER A 646 -0.66 -10.76 -2.27
N LEU A 647 -0.09 -10.41 -1.10
CA LEU A 647 0.06 -11.32 0.04
C LEU A 647 -1.30 -11.75 0.61
N ARG A 648 -2.34 -10.91 0.52
CA ARG A 648 -3.71 -11.29 0.91
C ARG A 648 -4.35 -12.34 0.00
N ALA A 649 -3.83 -12.52 -1.21
CA ALA A 649 -4.33 -13.49 -2.16
C ALA A 649 -3.78 -14.91 -1.95
N ILE A 650 -2.82 -15.12 -1.04
CA ILE A 650 -2.28 -16.47 -0.79
C ILE A 650 -3.38 -17.43 -0.32
N ARG A 651 -3.17 -18.72 -0.61
CA ARG A 651 -4.10 -19.81 -0.25
C ARG A 651 -3.43 -21.01 0.42
N HIS A 652 -2.10 -21.03 0.50
CA HIS A 652 -1.33 -22.12 1.10
C HIS A 652 -1.10 -21.96 2.60
N ASP A 653 -1.28 -20.76 3.14
CA ASP A 653 -1.24 -20.46 4.59
C ASP A 653 -2.13 -19.23 4.88
N LYS A 654 -2.25 -18.86 6.16
CA LYS A 654 -2.98 -17.66 6.61
C LYS A 654 -2.25 -16.38 6.16
N PRO A 655 -2.91 -15.50 5.37
CA PRO A 655 -2.27 -14.27 4.88
C PRO A 655 -1.73 -13.35 5.98
N GLU A 656 -2.44 -13.25 7.11
CA GLU A 656 -2.05 -12.42 8.25
C GLU A 656 -0.70 -12.81 8.84
N LYS A 657 -0.39 -14.12 8.87
CA LYS A 657 0.88 -14.63 9.37
C LYS A 657 2.03 -14.19 8.47
N LEU A 658 1.88 -14.35 7.14
CA LEU A 658 2.91 -13.96 6.18
C LEU A 658 3.16 -12.45 6.19
N ILE A 659 2.10 -11.64 6.23
CA ILE A 659 2.21 -10.17 6.31
C ILE A 659 2.94 -9.77 7.60
N LYS A 660 2.62 -10.41 8.73
CA LYS A 660 3.29 -10.15 10.01
C LYS A 660 4.78 -10.54 9.96
N THR A 661 5.12 -11.69 9.38
CA THR A 661 6.51 -12.11 9.21
C THR A 661 7.29 -11.11 8.37
N TYR A 662 6.76 -10.73 7.21
CA TYR A 662 7.39 -9.74 6.33
C TYR A 662 7.57 -8.37 7.01
N LYS A 663 6.53 -7.88 7.68
CA LYS A 663 6.61 -6.64 8.49
C LYS A 663 7.72 -6.72 9.54
N ASN A 664 7.80 -7.81 10.28
CA ASN A 664 8.83 -7.99 11.30
C ASN A 664 10.24 -8.04 10.71
N GLU A 665 10.43 -8.63 9.53
CA GLU A 665 11.71 -8.65 8.82
C GLU A 665 12.15 -7.25 8.39
N ILE A 666 11.25 -6.47 7.79
CA ILE A 666 11.52 -5.08 7.40
C ILE A 666 11.84 -4.23 8.63
N MET A 667 11.04 -4.33 9.69
CA MET A 667 11.28 -3.59 10.93
C MET A 667 12.59 -3.99 11.59
N LYS A 668 12.93 -5.28 11.63
CA LYS A 668 14.22 -5.75 12.14
C LYS A 668 15.40 -5.16 11.36
N MET A 669 15.31 -5.08 10.03
CA MET A 669 16.35 -4.42 9.22
C MET A 669 16.43 -2.92 9.49
N PHE A 670 15.29 -2.24 9.63
CA PHE A 670 15.23 -0.83 9.97
C PHE A 670 15.86 -0.54 11.35
N ASP A 671 15.52 -1.34 12.36
CA ASP A 671 16.08 -1.24 13.68
C ASP A 671 17.60 -1.44 13.65
N GLN A 672 18.06 -2.55 13.06
CA GLN A 672 19.48 -2.95 13.08
C GLN A 672 20.41 -2.04 12.29
N PHE A 673 19.97 -1.56 11.12
CA PHE A 673 20.84 -0.85 10.18
C PHE A 673 20.61 0.66 10.12
N PHE A 674 19.54 1.16 10.74
CA PHE A 674 19.24 2.59 10.77
C PHE A 674 19.07 3.13 12.20
N LEU A 675 18.13 2.60 12.99
CA LEU A 675 17.85 3.15 14.33
C LEU A 675 19.01 2.95 15.32
N GLN A 676 19.61 1.76 15.38
CA GLN A 676 20.73 1.50 16.30
C GLN A 676 21.94 2.40 16.01
N GLU A 677 22.22 2.69 14.73
CA GLU A 677 23.30 3.60 14.35
C GLU A 677 22.96 5.05 14.73
N LEU A 678 21.70 5.46 14.55
CA LEU A 678 21.21 6.78 14.97
C LEU A 678 21.30 6.97 16.48
N PHE A 679 20.85 5.97 17.26
CA PHE A 679 20.91 5.97 18.72
C PHE A 679 22.34 6.18 19.21
N LYS A 680 23.27 5.38 18.69
CA LYS A 680 24.68 5.45 19.06
C LYS A 680 25.28 6.82 18.76
N ILE A 681 25.02 7.41 17.59
CA ILE A 681 25.61 8.70 17.21
C ILE A 681 25.07 9.85 18.06
N ILE A 682 23.75 9.88 18.32
CA ILE A 682 23.15 10.91 19.18
C ILE A 682 23.68 10.77 20.60
N GLU A 683 23.75 9.57 21.13
CA GLU A 683 24.26 9.30 22.47
C GLU A 683 25.75 9.68 22.61
N ASP A 684 26.60 9.26 21.68
CA ASP A 684 28.03 9.59 21.67
C ASP A 684 28.26 11.10 21.54
N ASP A 685 27.49 11.79 20.70
CA ASP A 685 27.52 13.25 20.57
C ASP A 685 27.09 13.96 21.86
N LEU A 686 26.00 13.53 22.51
CA LEU A 686 25.56 14.08 23.80
C LEU A 686 26.61 13.87 24.90
N ARG A 687 27.26 12.70 24.95
CA ARG A 687 28.35 12.43 25.89
C ARG A 687 29.55 13.34 25.63
N CYS A 688 29.93 13.50 24.37
CA CYS A 688 31.05 14.37 23.99
C CYS A 688 30.76 15.83 24.35
N LEU A 689 29.53 16.30 24.14
CA LEU A 689 29.12 17.66 24.51
C LEU A 689 29.06 17.87 26.02
N CYS A 690 28.53 16.92 26.79
CA CYS A 690 28.50 17.00 28.24
C CYS A 690 29.92 17.04 28.83
N HIS A 691 30.85 16.25 28.30
CA HIS A 691 32.25 16.22 28.75
C HIS A 691 33.17 17.21 28.02
N ALA A 692 32.65 18.13 27.20
CA ALA A 692 33.46 19.07 26.43
C ALA A 692 34.34 20.00 27.31
N HIS A 693 33.96 20.19 28.57
CA HIS A 693 34.71 20.97 29.56
C HIS A 693 35.89 20.21 30.20
N LEU A 694 35.95 18.89 30.04
CA LEU A 694 37.04 18.02 30.45
C LEU A 694 37.94 17.82 29.22
N GLU A 695 39.01 18.61 29.10
CA GLU A 695 39.97 18.52 27.98
C GLU A 695 40.68 17.15 27.92
N VAL A 696 40.02 16.14 27.37
CA VAL A 696 40.63 14.84 27.07
C VAL A 696 41.32 14.95 25.70
N GLY A 697 42.64 14.77 25.70
CA GLY A 697 43.54 15.20 24.64
C GLY A 697 43.23 14.76 23.20
N ASP A 698 43.66 15.61 22.27
CA ASP A 698 43.93 15.42 20.83
C ASP A 698 42.86 14.73 19.95
N ARG A 699 41.63 14.56 20.44
CA ARG A 699 40.44 14.42 19.58
C ARG A 699 39.80 15.79 19.44
N SER A 700 40.40 16.64 18.60
CA SER A 700 39.82 17.95 18.30
C SER A 700 38.35 17.77 17.90
N VAL A 701 37.47 18.52 18.54
CA VAL A 701 36.03 18.68 18.25
C VAL A 701 35.75 18.99 16.76
N PHE A 702 36.79 19.39 16.01
CA PHE A 702 36.76 19.68 14.57
C PHE A 702 37.28 18.56 13.64
N ARG A 703 37.67 17.37 14.15
CA ARG A 703 38.19 16.24 13.33
C ARG A 703 37.25 15.04 13.20
N SER A 704 36.22 14.93 14.04
CA SER A 704 35.13 13.98 13.79
C SER A 704 34.15 14.64 12.83
N ASN A 705 34.00 14.07 11.64
CA ASN A 705 32.90 14.40 10.72
C ASN A 705 31.56 14.01 11.36
N PHE A 706 31.11 14.72 12.41
CA PHE A 706 29.76 14.57 12.95
C PHE A 706 28.79 15.01 11.85
N LYS A 707 28.10 14.03 11.25
CA LYS A 707 27.04 14.30 10.30
C LYS A 707 25.85 14.83 11.08
N ASP A 708 25.25 15.91 10.59
CA ASP A 708 24.04 16.47 11.19
C ASP A 708 22.88 15.49 11.01
N VAL A 709 22.53 14.75 12.06
CA VAL A 709 21.45 13.75 12.08
C VAL A 709 20.11 14.34 12.51
N ALA A 710 20.06 15.61 12.93
CA ALA A 710 18.83 16.28 13.35
C ALA A 710 17.69 16.19 12.31
N PRO A 711 17.94 16.27 10.98
CA PRO A 711 16.89 16.15 9.98
C PRO A 711 16.09 14.84 10.05
N PHE A 712 16.64 13.75 10.59
CA PHE A 712 15.90 12.49 10.76
C PHE A 712 14.86 12.56 11.89
N LEU A 713 15.04 13.46 12.85
CA LEU A 713 14.11 13.67 13.97
C LEU A 713 12.91 14.52 13.57
N ASP A 714 13.05 15.32 12.50
CA ASP A 714 11.97 16.12 11.91
C ASP A 714 11.05 15.29 10.99
N VAL A 715 11.39 14.02 10.73
CA VAL A 715 10.57 13.13 9.92
C VAL A 715 9.28 12.80 10.68
N LYS A 716 8.14 13.03 10.02
CA LYS A 716 6.83 12.66 10.54
C LYS A 716 6.73 11.13 10.74
N PRO A 717 5.82 10.64 11.61
CA PRO A 717 5.63 9.21 11.78
C PRO A 717 5.45 8.47 10.45
N ILE A 718 6.28 7.47 10.21
CA ILE A 718 6.29 6.70 8.97
C ILE A 718 5.28 5.57 9.10
N ARG A 719 4.37 5.43 8.15
CA ARG A 719 3.49 4.26 8.12
C ARG A 719 4.23 3.02 7.65
N CYS A 720 4.37 2.07 8.55
CA CYS A 720 4.86 0.72 8.28
C CYS A 720 3.67 -0.24 8.34
N PHE A 721 3.12 -0.58 7.17
CA PHE A 721 1.92 -1.43 7.04
C PHE A 721 0.69 -0.86 7.77
N ASP A 722 0.36 -1.44 8.92
CA ASP A 722 -0.74 -1.14 9.82
C ASP A 722 -0.31 -0.35 11.07
N GLU A 723 0.98 -0.04 11.22
CA GLU A 723 1.53 0.72 12.35
C GLU A 723 2.22 2.02 11.89
N PHE A 724 2.40 2.95 12.82
CA PHE A 724 3.15 4.18 12.63
C PHE A 724 4.43 4.13 13.47
N VAL A 725 5.57 4.43 12.83
CA VAL A 725 6.89 4.42 13.45
C VAL A 725 7.40 5.86 13.52
N SER A 726 7.55 6.38 14.73
CA SER A 726 8.16 7.70 14.98
C SER A 726 9.65 7.53 15.27
N ILE A 727 10.51 8.09 14.40
CA ILE A 727 11.97 8.06 14.62
C ILE A 727 12.31 8.84 15.88
N LYS A 728 11.75 10.05 16.03
CA LYS A 728 11.92 10.88 17.21
C LYS A 728 11.52 10.14 18.49
N GLY A 729 10.33 9.54 18.51
CA GLY A 729 9.84 8.79 19.68
C GLY A 729 10.69 7.56 20.00
N ALA A 730 11.26 6.89 18.98
CA ALA A 730 12.18 5.77 19.20
C ALA A 730 13.50 6.22 19.85
N VAL A 731 14.03 7.38 19.45
CA VAL A 731 15.23 7.98 20.07
C VAL A 731 14.95 8.42 21.50
N GLU A 732 13.80 9.07 21.75
CA GLU A 732 13.37 9.48 23.09
C GLU A 732 13.28 8.28 24.03
N SER A 733 12.56 7.22 23.60
CA SER A 733 12.41 5.99 24.38
C SER A 733 13.75 5.28 24.64
N TYR A 734 14.68 5.29 23.68
CA TYR A 734 16.02 4.73 23.85
C TYR A 734 16.81 5.50 24.91
N LEU A 735 16.89 6.83 24.79
CA LEU A 735 17.65 7.67 25.71
C LEU A 735 17.04 7.64 27.12
N ASP A 736 15.71 7.67 27.27
CA ASP A 736 15.05 7.55 28.56
C ASP A 736 15.41 6.24 29.26
N LYS A 737 15.39 5.12 28.52
CA LYS A 737 15.77 3.82 29.06
C LYS A 737 17.24 3.80 29.49
N ILE A 738 18.14 4.29 28.64
CA ILE A 738 19.58 4.30 28.91
C ILE A 738 19.92 5.21 30.09
N PHE A 739 19.33 6.41 30.15
CA PHE A 739 19.54 7.33 31.27
C PHE A 739 18.96 6.77 32.56
N TYR A 740 17.80 6.11 32.53
CA TYR A 740 17.26 5.42 33.71
C TYR A 740 18.20 4.29 34.15
N ASP A 741 18.58 3.38 33.25
CA ASP A 741 19.45 2.24 33.55
C ASP A 741 20.80 2.71 34.13
N TYR A 742 21.44 3.73 33.55
CA TYR A 742 22.68 4.26 34.09
C TYR A 742 22.52 5.00 35.42
N THR A 743 21.46 5.78 35.60
CA THR A 743 21.21 6.46 36.89
C THR A 743 20.91 5.44 38.00
N THR A 744 20.28 4.31 37.68
CA THR A 744 20.09 3.21 38.64
C THR A 744 21.39 2.47 38.96
N ALA A 745 22.31 2.36 38.01
CA ALA A 745 23.61 1.69 38.21
C ALA A 745 24.62 2.57 38.97
N SER A 746 24.58 3.89 38.78
CA SER A 746 25.45 4.87 39.41
C SER A 746 24.65 6.11 39.83
N SER A 747 24.18 6.13 41.08
CA SER A 747 23.38 7.25 41.61
C SER A 747 24.17 8.55 41.76
N THR A 748 25.51 8.50 41.64
CA THR A 748 26.39 9.68 41.74
C THR A 748 26.42 10.51 40.46
N ASP A 749 26.07 9.93 39.30
CA ASP A 749 26.21 10.58 37.98
C ASP A 749 24.91 11.18 37.46
N TRP A 750 23.89 11.31 38.32
CA TRP A 750 22.57 11.84 37.94
C TRP A 750 22.63 13.24 37.32
N ASN A 751 23.56 14.09 37.78
CA ASN A 751 23.72 15.45 37.27
C ASN A 751 24.23 15.46 35.81
N THR A 752 25.14 14.56 35.48
CA THR A 752 25.67 14.37 34.11
C THR A 752 24.55 13.97 33.14
N TYR A 753 23.68 13.03 33.55
CA TYR A 753 22.55 12.62 32.72
C TYR A 753 21.46 13.70 32.63
N SER A 754 21.27 14.51 33.67
CA SER A 754 20.41 15.70 33.62
C SER A 754 20.95 16.76 32.65
N GLU A 755 22.26 16.97 32.59
CA GLU A 755 22.87 17.85 31.60
C GLU A 755 22.74 17.30 30.17
N MET A 756 22.99 16.00 29.96
CA MET A 756 22.78 15.35 28.66
C MET A 756 21.32 15.48 28.19
N ARG A 757 20.35 15.39 29.09
CA ARG A 757 18.92 15.62 28.80
C ARG A 757 18.66 17.04 28.30
N ASN A 758 19.20 18.04 28.99
CA ASN A 758 19.07 19.44 28.57
C ASN A 758 19.71 19.68 27.19
N LEU A 759 20.89 19.08 26.93
CA LEU A 759 21.54 19.13 25.63
C LEU A 759 20.73 18.44 24.53
N ALA A 760 20.09 17.31 24.84
CA ALA A 760 19.21 16.60 23.91
C ALA A 760 18.00 17.46 23.50
N SER A 761 17.38 18.14 24.46
CA SER A 761 16.29 19.07 24.19
C SER A 761 16.74 20.27 23.36
N GLN A 762 17.88 20.89 23.72
CA GLN A 762 18.37 22.10 23.03
C GLN A 762 18.88 21.85 21.61
N LYS A 763 19.62 20.75 21.39
CA LYS A 763 20.24 20.45 20.09
C LYS A 763 19.30 19.70 19.16
N TYR A 764 18.54 18.74 19.69
CA TYR A 764 17.76 17.79 18.89
C TYR A 764 16.24 17.96 19.05
N GLY A 765 15.78 18.86 19.92
CA GLY A 765 14.35 19.06 20.18
C GLY A 765 13.66 17.84 20.81
N LEU A 766 14.42 16.97 21.48
CA LEU A 766 13.92 15.75 22.11
C LEU A 766 13.24 16.07 23.44
N ASP A 767 12.08 15.47 23.67
CA ASP A 767 11.35 15.55 24.94
C ASP A 767 11.58 14.27 25.73
N LEU A 768 12.46 14.36 26.73
CA LEU A 768 12.88 13.22 27.55
C LEU A 768 12.28 13.34 28.95
N HIS A 769 11.88 12.21 29.53
CA HIS A 769 11.33 12.19 30.87
C HIS A 769 12.42 12.34 31.94
N GLU A 770 12.05 12.91 33.09
CA GLU A 770 12.95 12.93 34.22
C GLU A 770 12.97 11.53 34.86
N PRO A 771 14.13 10.89 35.04
CA PRO A 771 14.21 9.59 35.68
C PRO A 771 13.85 9.74 37.16
N HIS A 772 12.57 9.58 37.48
CA HIS A 772 12.10 9.51 38.86
C HIS A 772 12.51 8.16 39.44
N LEU A 773 13.68 8.09 40.08
CA LEU A 773 14.01 6.98 40.95
C LEU A 773 12.99 6.94 42.12
N PRO A 774 12.48 5.76 42.52
CA PRO A 774 11.49 5.60 43.59
C PRO A 774 11.88 6.08 45.01
N SER A 775 12.92 6.88 45.18
CA SER A 775 13.44 7.30 46.51
C SER A 775 13.10 8.74 46.91
N LYS A 776 12.44 9.55 46.06
CA LYS A 776 12.23 10.99 46.32
C LYS A 776 11.17 11.37 47.36
N THR A 777 10.59 10.44 48.11
CA THR A 777 9.77 10.77 49.31
C THR A 777 10.52 10.57 50.63
N LEU A 778 11.67 9.89 50.61
CA LEU A 778 12.44 9.54 51.82
C LEU A 778 13.38 10.68 52.28
N GLU A 779 13.80 11.55 51.36
CA GLU A 779 14.90 12.50 51.60
C GLU A 779 14.53 13.65 52.55
N GLN A 780 13.30 14.15 52.64
CA GLN A 780 13.07 15.40 53.40
C GLN A 780 13.19 15.24 54.93
N THR A 781 12.73 14.10 55.48
CA THR A 781 12.79 13.83 56.92
C THR A 781 14.09 13.17 57.35
N LEU A 782 14.71 12.37 56.48
CA LEU A 782 16.09 11.89 56.70
C LEU A 782 17.11 13.01 56.53
N SER A 783 16.92 13.91 55.55
CA SER A 783 17.76 15.11 55.39
C SER A 783 17.64 16.04 56.60
N PHE A 784 16.46 16.19 57.21
CA PHE A 784 16.35 16.93 58.47
C PHE A 784 17.13 16.27 59.63
N VAL A 785 17.01 14.95 59.80
CA VAL A 785 17.73 14.21 60.85
C VAL A 785 19.25 14.21 60.58
N GLU A 786 19.69 14.09 59.33
CA GLU A 786 21.09 14.23 58.92
C GLU A 786 21.59 15.67 59.11
N HIS A 787 20.78 16.67 58.78
CA HIS A 787 21.10 18.08 58.99
C HIS A 787 21.26 18.40 60.49
N ILE A 788 20.36 17.94 61.36
CA ILE A 788 20.50 18.08 62.81
C ILE A 788 21.76 17.40 63.33
N LYS A 789 22.13 16.22 62.81
CA LYS A 789 23.39 15.55 63.19
C LYS A 789 24.61 16.36 62.77
N VAL A 790 24.63 16.89 61.55
CA VAL A 790 25.72 17.75 61.07
C VAL A 790 25.83 19.02 61.91
N LEU A 791 24.71 19.65 62.28
CA LEU A 791 24.68 20.82 63.17
C LEU A 791 25.21 20.48 64.58
N LYS A 792 24.84 19.32 65.13
CA LYS A 792 25.32 18.82 66.43
C LYS A 792 26.79 18.45 66.41
N ASP A 793 27.27 17.82 65.35
CA ASP A 793 28.70 17.50 65.18
C ASP A 793 29.56 18.76 65.06
N ASN A 794 29.04 19.81 64.42
CA ASN A 794 29.72 21.10 64.33
C ASN A 794 29.83 21.83 65.69
N LEU A 795 29.03 21.49 66.71
CA LEU A 795 29.22 22.00 68.09
C LEU A 795 30.53 21.52 68.73
N THR A 796 31.03 20.37 68.28
CA THR A 796 32.25 19.74 68.83
C THR A 796 33.54 20.26 68.17
N LYS A 797 33.42 20.98 67.04
CA LYS A 797 34.56 21.52 66.28
C LYS A 797 34.91 22.95 66.76
N LYS A 798 36.20 23.31 66.71
CA LYS A 798 36.70 24.62 67.21
C LYS A 798 36.13 25.85 66.50
N SER A 799 35.48 25.70 65.34
CA SER A 799 34.77 26.76 64.62
C SER A 799 33.27 26.61 64.81
N LYS A 800 32.66 27.51 65.60
CA LYS A 800 31.22 27.49 65.96
C LYS A 800 30.35 28.29 64.99
N VAL A 801 30.63 28.22 63.68
CA VAL A 801 29.77 28.86 62.68
C VAL A 801 28.75 27.82 62.20
N ASN A 802 27.46 28.15 62.24
CA ASN A 802 26.33 27.27 61.91
C ASN A 802 26.26 25.99 62.77
N ALA A 803 26.42 26.12 64.10
CA ALA A 803 26.20 25.04 65.04
C ALA A 803 24.91 25.30 65.84
N SER A 804 23.92 24.42 65.75
CA SER A 804 22.68 24.48 66.55
C SER A 804 22.43 23.11 67.19
N PHE A 805 21.89 23.11 68.41
CA PHE A 805 21.56 21.88 69.13
C PHE A 805 20.10 21.44 68.90
N THR A 806 19.25 22.34 68.37
CA THR A 806 17.83 22.11 68.03
C THR A 806 17.41 22.94 66.81
N ASP A 807 16.47 22.42 66.02
CA ASP A 807 15.76 23.16 64.97
C ASP A 807 14.27 22.82 65.06
N ASP A 808 13.50 23.68 65.71
CA ASP A 808 12.06 23.55 65.89
C ASP A 808 11.26 24.16 64.72
N GLY A 809 11.90 24.98 63.88
CA GLY A 809 11.25 25.67 62.76
C GLY A 809 10.68 24.73 61.71
N PHE A 810 11.42 23.67 61.36
CA PHE A 810 10.95 22.64 60.45
C PHE A 810 9.70 21.94 60.98
N VAL A 811 9.75 21.53 62.25
CA VAL A 811 8.68 20.76 62.91
C VAL A 811 7.43 21.61 63.13
N MET A 812 7.60 22.88 63.48
CA MET A 812 6.53 23.87 63.55
C MET A 812 5.90 24.13 62.18
N GLY A 813 6.70 24.20 61.11
CA GLY A 813 6.22 24.33 59.74
C GLY A 813 5.38 23.14 59.29
N VAL A 814 5.82 21.91 59.57
CA VAL A 814 5.05 20.69 59.28
C VAL A 814 3.74 20.67 60.09
N ALA A 815 3.79 20.98 61.38
CA ALA A 815 2.58 21.04 62.21
C ALA A 815 1.59 22.12 61.74
N TYR A 816 2.09 23.27 61.28
CA TYR A 816 1.28 24.35 60.69
C TYR A 816 0.60 23.92 59.40
N ILE A 817 1.32 23.29 58.47
CA ILE A 817 0.77 22.80 57.20
C ILE A 817 -0.31 21.74 57.46
N LEU A 818 -0.03 20.77 58.34
CA LEU A 818 -1.00 19.73 58.71
C LEU A 818 -2.27 20.32 59.33
N LYS A 819 -2.15 21.41 60.10
CA LYS A 819 -3.31 22.15 60.62
C LYS A 819 -4.04 22.90 59.51
N LEU A 820 -3.31 23.63 58.66
CA LEU A 820 -3.87 24.45 57.57
C LEU A 820 -4.69 23.60 56.59
N LEU A 821 -4.25 22.36 56.34
CA LEU A 821 -4.90 21.42 55.43
C LEU A 821 -5.88 20.45 56.12
N ASP A 822 -6.04 20.53 57.45
CA ASP A 822 -6.85 19.61 58.29
C ASP A 822 -6.52 18.11 58.12
N GLN A 823 -5.25 17.79 57.84
CA GLN A 823 -4.78 16.44 57.48
C GLN A 823 -4.24 15.62 58.66
N TYR A 824 -4.55 16.00 59.90
CA TYR A 824 -3.99 15.30 61.07
C TYR A 824 -4.40 13.83 61.15
N ARG A 825 -5.66 13.51 60.81
CA ARG A 825 -6.16 12.12 60.86
C ARG A 825 -5.51 11.25 59.79
N ASP A 826 -5.38 11.79 58.57
CA ASP A 826 -4.75 11.07 57.45
C ASP A 826 -3.27 10.82 57.75
N PHE A 827 -2.56 11.82 58.27
CA PHE A 827 -1.16 11.67 58.68
C PHE A 827 -0.97 10.62 59.79
N ASP A 828 -1.84 10.60 60.80
CA ASP A 828 -1.77 9.63 61.89
C ASP A 828 -2.10 8.20 61.40
N SER A 829 -2.98 8.06 60.41
CA SER A 829 -3.35 6.75 59.81
C SER A 829 -2.21 6.04 59.09
N LEU A 830 -1.17 6.78 58.70
CA LEU A 830 0.02 6.22 58.05
C LEU A 830 0.90 5.41 59.00
N HIS A 831 0.68 5.51 60.33
CA HIS A 831 1.52 4.87 61.36
C HIS A 831 3.04 5.08 61.12
N TRP A 832 3.39 6.22 60.53
CA TRP A 832 4.70 6.43 59.92
C TRP A 832 5.86 6.33 60.92
N PHE A 833 5.71 6.97 62.10
CA PHE A 833 6.73 6.89 63.16
C PHE A 833 6.89 5.47 63.72
N ASP A 834 5.81 4.68 63.73
CA ASP A 834 5.83 3.30 64.22
C ASP A 834 6.52 2.38 63.20
N ALA A 835 6.23 2.56 61.90
CA ALA A 835 6.88 1.82 60.82
C ALA A 835 8.40 2.08 60.74
N VAL A 836 8.83 3.34 60.90
CA VAL A 836 10.27 3.69 60.92
C VAL A 836 10.96 3.09 62.15
N ARG A 837 10.29 3.10 63.31
CA ARG A 837 10.81 2.45 64.52
C ARG A 837 10.96 0.94 64.35
N GLU A 838 10.01 0.29 63.68
CA GLU A 838 10.09 -1.14 63.37
C GLU A 838 11.25 -1.45 62.40
N SER A 839 11.49 -0.59 61.41
CA SER A 839 12.65 -0.69 60.52
C SER A 839 13.98 -0.61 61.28
N PHE A 840 14.14 0.37 62.18
CA PHE A 840 15.35 0.47 63.02
C PHE A 840 15.53 -0.74 63.95
N ASN A 841 14.44 -1.27 64.52
CA ASN A 841 14.49 -2.46 65.36
C ASN A 841 14.92 -3.69 64.56
N THR A 842 14.42 -3.84 63.33
CA THR A 842 14.82 -4.92 62.43
C THR A 842 16.30 -4.82 62.08
N GLU A 843 16.78 -3.63 61.72
CA GLU A 843 18.19 -3.40 61.41
C GLU A 843 19.11 -3.65 62.63
N LYS A 844 18.68 -3.26 63.84
CA LYS A 844 19.36 -3.63 65.09
C LYS A 844 19.45 -5.13 65.28
N THR A 845 18.36 -5.86 65.03
CA THR A 845 18.36 -7.33 65.17
C THR A 845 19.29 -7.99 64.16
N ASP A 846 19.37 -7.46 62.93
CA ASP A 846 20.27 -7.94 61.89
C ASP A 846 21.75 -7.69 62.23
N VAL A 847 22.08 -6.51 62.75
CA VAL A 847 23.44 -6.20 63.21
C VAL A 847 23.85 -7.07 64.39
N VAL A 848 22.93 -7.34 65.33
CA VAL A 848 23.16 -8.26 66.46
C VAL A 848 23.35 -9.71 65.97
N ASN A 849 22.54 -10.17 65.00
CA ASN A 849 22.68 -11.51 64.42
C ASN A 849 23.99 -11.66 63.64
N LYS A 850 24.40 -10.64 62.88
CA LYS A 850 25.71 -10.61 62.18
C LYS A 850 26.88 -10.56 63.17
N SER A 851 26.74 -9.82 64.28
CA SER A 851 27.76 -9.76 65.35
C SER A 851 27.94 -11.11 66.06
N ARG A 852 26.87 -11.89 66.22
CA ARG A 852 26.91 -13.25 66.76
C ARG A 852 27.58 -14.26 65.83
N ASN A 853 27.45 -14.09 64.51
CA ASN A 853 27.95 -15.02 63.51
C ASN A 853 29.39 -14.71 63.02
N SER A 854 29.94 -13.52 63.27
CA SER A 854 31.32 -13.17 62.90
C SER A 854 32.33 -13.44 64.02
N SER A 855 33.40 -14.18 63.70
CA SER A 855 34.53 -14.47 64.59
C SER A 855 35.68 -13.46 64.50
N GLU A 856 35.71 -12.60 63.47
CA GLU A 856 36.77 -11.60 63.26
C GLU A 856 36.59 -10.33 64.10
N GLU A 857 37.65 -9.92 64.79
CA GLU A 857 37.64 -8.78 65.72
C GLU A 857 37.41 -7.42 65.03
N ASN A 858 37.93 -7.26 63.81
CA ASN A 858 37.73 -6.04 63.02
C ASN A 858 36.26 -5.89 62.55
N VAL A 859 35.62 -7.00 62.19
CA VAL A 859 34.21 -7.04 61.82
C VAL A 859 33.32 -6.73 63.03
N LYS A 860 33.67 -7.23 64.23
CA LYS A 860 32.96 -6.87 65.47
C LYS A 860 33.08 -5.38 65.81
N LYS A 861 34.26 -4.76 65.60
CA LYS A 861 34.44 -3.31 65.80
C LYS A 861 33.60 -2.49 64.82
N ALA A 862 33.55 -2.88 63.54
CA ALA A 862 32.72 -2.23 62.52
C ALA A 862 31.21 -2.39 62.80
N LEU A 863 30.78 -3.58 63.23
CA LEU A 863 29.39 -3.85 63.61
C LEU A 863 28.97 -3.08 64.87
N ASN A 864 29.85 -2.95 65.87
CA ASN A 864 29.59 -2.13 67.06
C ASN A 864 29.50 -0.62 66.73
N ALA A 865 30.31 -0.12 65.80
CA ALA A 865 30.20 1.25 65.31
C ALA A 865 28.88 1.47 64.56
N SER A 866 28.46 0.48 63.76
CA SER A 866 27.17 0.50 63.05
C SER A 866 25.98 0.47 64.03
N MET A 867 26.04 -0.35 65.08
CA MET A 867 25.03 -0.41 66.13
C MET A 867 24.87 0.94 66.84
N LYS A 868 25.99 1.59 67.21
CA LYS A 868 25.96 2.93 67.82
C LYS A 868 25.38 3.99 66.88
N ARG A 869 25.64 3.89 65.58
CA ARG A 869 25.05 4.79 64.58
C ARG A 869 23.54 4.62 64.52
N ILE A 870 23.05 3.37 64.41
CA ILE A 870 21.61 3.08 64.37
C ILE A 870 20.90 3.54 65.65
N GLU A 871 21.53 3.36 66.82
CA GLU A 871 21.00 3.86 68.09
C GLU A 871 20.88 5.39 68.13
N ASN A 872 21.89 6.10 67.61
CA ASN A 872 21.87 7.56 67.53
C ASN A 872 20.82 8.06 66.51
N ASP A 873 20.69 7.35 65.39
CA ASP A 873 19.74 7.68 64.33
C ASP A 873 18.29 7.51 64.81
N GLN A 874 18.02 6.43 65.54
CA GLN A 874 16.73 6.20 66.19
C GLN A 874 16.43 7.27 67.25
N LEU A 875 17.42 7.66 68.06
CA LEU A 875 17.26 8.70 69.09
C LEU A 875 16.85 10.04 68.46
N GLU A 876 17.53 10.47 67.40
CA GLU A 876 17.21 11.73 66.70
C GLU A 876 15.82 11.68 66.04
N PHE A 877 15.42 10.52 65.52
CA PHE A 877 14.10 10.34 64.94
C PHE A 877 12.98 10.34 66.01
N ASP A 878 13.23 9.76 67.19
CA ASP A 878 12.30 9.84 68.32
C ASP A 878 12.19 11.29 68.84
N LEU A 879 13.28 12.05 68.88
CA LEU A 879 13.27 13.47 69.21
C LEU A 879 12.46 14.31 68.22
N LEU A 880 12.54 13.99 66.92
CA LEU A 880 11.69 14.59 65.89
C LEU A 880 10.20 14.28 66.15
N ASN A 881 9.85 13.04 66.48
CA ASN A 881 8.47 12.65 66.83
C ASN A 881 7.95 13.44 68.03
N TYR A 882 8.73 13.54 69.10
CA TYR A 882 8.35 14.31 70.29
C TYR A 882 8.16 15.80 69.97
N SER A 883 9.07 16.37 69.17
CA SER A 883 8.97 17.76 68.74
C SER A 883 7.74 18.00 67.88
N LEU A 884 7.36 17.04 67.03
CA LEU A 884 6.17 17.15 66.19
C LEU A 884 4.89 17.04 67.02
N ARG A 885 4.86 16.11 67.98
CA ARG A 885 3.73 15.98 68.91
C ARG A 885 3.53 17.24 69.74
N SER A 886 4.60 17.88 70.21
CA SER A 886 4.52 19.14 70.94
C SER A 886 4.10 20.32 70.04
N ALA A 887 4.65 20.43 68.83
CA ALA A 887 4.25 21.45 67.84
C ALA A 887 2.77 21.33 67.46
N ARG A 888 2.23 20.12 67.34
CA ARG A 888 0.80 19.88 67.07
C ARG A 888 -0.11 20.41 68.19
N ILE A 889 0.34 20.37 69.45
CA ILE A 889 -0.44 20.92 70.58
C ILE A 889 -0.59 22.44 70.43
N PHE A 890 0.44 23.13 69.97
CA PHE A 890 0.42 24.58 69.72
C PHE A 890 -0.70 25.01 68.74
N PHE A 891 -1.01 24.18 67.75
CA PHE A 891 -2.03 24.46 66.72
C PHE A 891 -3.41 23.82 67.02
N ARG A 892 -3.57 23.16 68.17
CA ARG A 892 -4.85 22.56 68.62
C ARG A 892 -5.71 23.50 69.48
N ALA A 893 -5.22 24.68 69.86
CA ALA A 893 -5.82 25.56 70.86
C ALA A 893 -7.24 26.12 70.54
N ASP A 894 -7.77 25.93 69.33
CA ASP A 894 -9.05 26.52 68.89
C ASP A 894 -10.23 25.53 68.78
N LYS A 895 -10.16 24.32 69.36
CA LYS A 895 -11.33 23.43 69.43
C LYS A 895 -11.75 23.15 70.87
N THR A 896 -13.00 23.49 71.17
CA THR A 896 -13.67 23.43 72.47
C THR A 896 -13.71 22.02 73.07
N ALA A 897 -13.73 21.96 74.41
CA ALA A 897 -13.69 20.78 75.30
C ALA A 897 -14.76 19.67 75.06
N GLU A 898 -15.54 19.75 73.98
CA GLU A 898 -16.52 18.74 73.59
C GLU A 898 -15.92 17.62 72.71
N GLU A 899 -14.85 17.88 71.92
CA GLU A 899 -14.23 16.83 71.07
C GLU A 899 -13.33 15.85 71.88
N ASP A 900 -12.77 16.28 73.02
CA ASP A 900 -11.94 15.42 73.89
C ASP A 900 -12.75 14.34 74.64
N LYS A 901 -14.05 14.58 74.88
CA LYS A 901 -14.95 13.58 75.48
C LYS A 901 -15.33 12.45 74.52
N GLN A 902 -15.36 12.72 73.21
CA GLN A 902 -15.64 11.69 72.20
C GLN A 902 -14.42 10.82 71.90
N SER A 903 -13.21 11.39 71.98
CA SER A 903 -11.95 10.69 71.72
C SER A 903 -11.59 9.69 72.83
N SER A 904 -11.86 10.02 74.09
CA SER A 904 -11.62 9.15 75.24
C SER A 904 -12.57 7.95 75.34
N MET A 905 -13.79 8.05 74.78
CA MET A 905 -14.72 6.90 74.73
C MET A 905 -14.26 5.81 73.75
N ILE A 906 -13.61 6.19 72.64
CA ILE A 906 -13.13 5.24 71.62
C ILE A 906 -11.88 4.49 72.11
N GLU A 907 -11.00 5.11 72.91
CA GLU A 907 -9.85 4.42 73.50
C GLU A 907 -10.22 3.37 74.57
N THR A 908 -11.44 3.44 75.13
CA THR A 908 -11.87 2.53 76.22
C THR A 908 -12.46 1.22 75.67
N GLU A 909 -13.03 1.23 74.46
CA GLU A 909 -13.57 0.02 73.80
C GLU A 909 -12.48 -0.86 73.17
N THR A 910 -11.35 -0.28 72.74
CA THR A 910 -10.23 -1.04 72.15
C THR A 910 -9.42 -1.83 73.19
N ARG A 911 -9.58 -1.53 74.48
CA ARG A 911 -8.78 -2.11 75.57
C ARG A 911 -9.36 -3.39 76.17
N THR A 912 -10.60 -3.75 75.83
CA THR A 912 -11.32 -4.89 76.44
C THR A 912 -11.23 -6.21 75.63
N GLN A 913 -10.55 -6.24 74.48
CA GLN A 913 -10.45 -7.45 73.65
C GLN A 913 -9.08 -8.16 73.68
N THR A 914 -8.09 -7.68 74.45
CA THR A 914 -6.69 -8.17 74.38
C THR A 914 -6.18 -8.96 75.59
N GLU A 915 -7.04 -9.52 76.45
CA GLU A 915 -6.58 -10.40 77.54
C GLU A 915 -7.46 -11.64 77.72
N THR A 916 -7.24 -12.67 76.90
CA THR A 916 -7.24 -14.09 77.32
C THR A 916 -6.61 -14.96 76.24
N VAL A 917 -5.45 -15.55 76.53
CA VAL A 917 -4.83 -16.69 75.82
C VAL A 917 -4.74 -17.82 76.87
N PRO A 918 -4.97 -19.12 76.53
CA PRO A 918 -3.79 -19.94 76.27
C PRO A 918 -3.97 -21.16 75.33
N THR A 919 -2.94 -21.34 74.48
CA THR A 919 -2.24 -22.60 74.12
C THR A 919 -3.04 -23.82 73.61
N THR A 920 -2.75 -24.30 72.39
CA THR A 920 -1.85 -25.46 72.17
C THR A 920 -1.67 -25.80 70.67
N ILE A 921 -0.43 -26.20 70.40
CA ILE A 921 0.27 -26.72 69.22
C ILE A 921 -0.49 -27.84 68.46
N ASP A 922 -0.57 -27.80 67.12
CA ASP A 922 -0.01 -28.83 66.22
C ASP A 922 -0.20 -28.52 64.71
N VAL A 923 0.87 -28.79 63.96
CA VAL A 923 1.09 -28.69 62.50
C VAL A 923 0.85 -30.10 61.94
N PRO A 924 0.26 -30.39 60.73
CA PRO A 924 0.94 -30.08 59.45
C PRO A 924 0.14 -30.05 58.12
N SER A 925 0.90 -29.68 57.08
CA SER A 925 0.91 -30.20 55.69
C SER A 925 -0.03 -29.63 54.61
N ILE A 926 0.59 -28.82 53.73
CA ILE A 926 0.71 -28.94 52.26
C ILE A 926 -0.44 -29.65 51.51
N THR A 927 -1.12 -28.93 50.61
CA THR A 927 -1.27 -29.22 49.15
C THR A 927 -2.39 -28.36 48.55
N GLY A 928 -2.19 -27.85 47.33
CA GLY A 928 -3.32 -27.42 46.48
C GLY A 928 -3.11 -26.11 45.71
N ASN A 929 -2.67 -26.24 44.45
CA ASN A 929 -2.77 -25.21 43.42
C ASN A 929 -4.24 -24.77 43.22
N ALA A 930 -4.49 -23.46 43.24
CA ALA A 930 -5.63 -22.83 42.58
C ALA A 930 -5.20 -21.46 42.00
N PRO A 931 -5.55 -21.13 40.75
CA PRO A 931 -5.10 -19.91 40.06
C PRO A 931 -5.80 -18.65 40.60
N PRO A 932 -5.21 -17.46 40.43
CA PRO A 932 -5.79 -16.20 40.91
C PRO A 932 -7.10 -15.83 40.17
N PRO A 933 -8.03 -15.11 40.83
CA PRO A 933 -9.30 -14.69 40.24
C PRO A 933 -9.09 -13.60 39.15
N PRO A 934 -10.01 -13.50 38.17
CA PRO A 934 -9.92 -12.54 37.07
C PRO A 934 -10.10 -11.08 37.53
N PRO A 935 -9.51 -10.10 36.82
CA PRO A 935 -9.64 -8.69 37.15
C PRO A 935 -11.08 -8.15 36.97
N PRO A 936 -11.46 -7.10 37.71
CA PRO A 936 -12.81 -6.52 37.65
C PRO A 936 -13.11 -5.86 36.29
N PRO A 937 -14.40 -5.79 35.88
CA PRO A 937 -14.81 -5.21 34.61
C PRO A 937 -14.57 -3.68 34.54
N PRO A 938 -14.33 -3.12 33.33
CA PRO A 938 -14.11 -1.69 33.15
C PRO A 938 -15.38 -0.86 33.47
N PRO A 939 -15.22 0.40 33.90
CA PRO A 939 -16.34 1.30 34.22
C PRO A 939 -17.18 1.65 32.98
N PRO A 940 -18.47 1.96 33.16
CA PRO A 940 -19.38 2.30 32.05
C PRO A 940 -18.99 3.64 31.39
N PRO A 941 -19.25 3.80 30.07
CA PRO A 941 -18.94 5.03 29.35
C PRO A 941 -19.81 6.22 29.81
N PRO A 942 -19.31 7.46 29.69
CA PRO A 942 -20.05 8.67 30.07
C PRO A 942 -21.26 8.92 29.15
N PRO A 943 -22.30 9.65 29.62
CA PRO A 943 -23.51 9.88 28.85
C PRO A 943 -23.25 10.73 27.60
N MET A 944 -23.82 10.30 26.47
CA MET A 944 -23.74 11.00 25.18
C MET A 944 -24.47 12.35 25.23
N ALA A 945 -23.86 13.37 24.65
CA ALA A 945 -24.51 14.64 24.37
C ALA A 945 -25.53 14.49 23.22
N ASP A 946 -26.77 14.88 23.47
CA ASP A 946 -27.84 14.93 22.47
C ASP A 946 -27.49 15.89 21.33
N GLY A 947 -27.57 15.43 20.07
CA GLY A 947 -27.53 16.35 18.92
C GLY A 947 -27.06 15.86 17.55
N ILE A 948 -26.89 14.57 17.27
CA ILE A 948 -26.51 14.09 15.92
C ILE A 948 -27.63 13.19 15.34
N PRO A 949 -28.19 13.49 14.15
CA PRO A 949 -29.19 12.62 13.52
C PRO A 949 -28.56 11.29 13.08
N PRO A 950 -29.31 10.17 13.12
CA PRO A 950 -28.76 8.86 12.78
C PRO A 950 -28.36 8.77 11.30
N PRO A 951 -27.31 8.00 10.97
CA PRO A 951 -26.91 7.77 9.59
C PRO A 951 -28.00 7.00 8.81
N PRO A 952 -28.12 7.22 7.49
CA PRO A 952 -29.07 6.49 6.66
C PRO A 952 -28.75 4.99 6.63
N PRO A 953 -29.77 4.12 6.49
CA PRO A 953 -29.58 2.67 6.48
C PRO A 953 -28.72 2.22 5.29
N PRO A 954 -27.92 1.16 5.44
CA PRO A 954 -27.11 0.61 4.36
C PRO A 954 -27.99 0.10 3.20
N PRO A 955 -27.53 0.18 1.95
CA PRO A 955 -28.26 -0.35 0.80
C PRO A 955 -28.40 -1.88 0.93
N PRO A 956 -29.52 -2.46 0.42
CA PRO A 956 -29.75 -3.90 0.49
C PRO A 956 -28.64 -4.68 -0.26
N PRO A 957 -28.29 -5.88 0.22
CA PRO A 957 -27.28 -6.70 -0.45
C PRO A 957 -27.71 -7.06 -1.89
N PRO A 958 -26.76 -7.16 -2.83
CA PRO A 958 -27.06 -7.54 -4.21
C PRO A 958 -27.66 -8.96 -4.24
N PRO A 959 -28.62 -9.23 -5.15
CA PRO A 959 -29.20 -10.55 -5.29
C PRO A 959 -28.13 -11.57 -5.72
N PRO A 960 -28.24 -12.84 -5.29
CA PRO A 960 -27.30 -13.89 -5.69
C PRO A 960 -27.31 -14.11 -7.21
N PRO A 961 -26.18 -14.49 -7.81
CA PRO A 961 -26.10 -14.78 -9.24
C PRO A 961 -27.03 -15.96 -9.59
N PHE A 962 -27.96 -15.72 -10.51
CA PHE A 962 -28.84 -16.75 -11.03
C PHE A 962 -28.05 -17.73 -11.90
N PHE A 963 -27.93 -18.97 -11.43
CA PHE A 963 -27.64 -20.13 -12.26
C PHE A 963 -28.88 -20.40 -13.14
N ALA A 964 -28.76 -20.15 -14.44
CA ALA A 964 -29.74 -20.66 -15.39
C ALA A 964 -29.45 -22.15 -15.63
N THR A 965 -30.35 -22.98 -15.12
CA THR A 965 -30.55 -24.34 -15.61
C THR A 965 -31.51 -24.30 -16.79
N ASN A 966 -31.20 -25.12 -17.80
CA ASN A 966 -31.84 -25.36 -19.11
C ASN A 966 -31.51 -24.41 -20.26
#